data_AF-A0A163JRL9-F1
#
_entry.id   AF-A0A163JRL9-F1
#
_cell.length_a   1.000
_cell.length_b   1.000
_cell.length_c   1.000
_cell.angle_alpha   90.00
_cell.angle_beta   90.00
_cell.angle_gamma   90.00
#
_symmetry.space_group_name_H-M   'P 1'
#
loop_
_entity.id
_entity.type
_entity.pdbx_description
1 polymer ?
#
loop_
_entity_poly.entity_id
_entity_poly.type
_entity_poly.pdbx_seq_one_letter_code
_entity_poly.pdbx_strand_id
1 'polypeptide(L)'
;MAALTSASGVVALLDEQEPQLKVYALQQLNTLVNQFWAEISDSVAKIEILYEDATFPDIELAALVASKVYYYLGELDDSLTFALGAAKRFDLSEKSEYVETIISQCIDKYILLRQQASDGMAEDIDPRLQDIVERMFQRCAQDEEYEQAIGIALESRRLDVVKAMVEKGDSAKLLPYVLEVSMTLVQQLEFRNQVLQLLVELYQNLQEPDYISISQCLVHLNDSPAAAKLLKELIEKNEELMAYQIAFDLEEIATQDFLSKVASNLPVQEDVNDPFKKIASILSGEESIRLYLEFLYRNNHTDLMILKNTKGALESRNSIYHSALTFANAFMHAGTTSDEFLRQNLEWLSRATNWTKFSATAALGVIHKGQLSQSMNLLAPYLPQEGAQGGSEYSEGGSLYALGLINANHGQDVLSFLKKALKDTDKEVIQHGAGLGLGVAGMATDSEDIYNELKTVLFSDSAVAGESAGLAMGLVKLGTASEEAVEEMLQYAHETQHEKIIRGLAVGISLIMYGREEQADVLIDQLLDDKDPVLRYGGIYTIAMAYSGTGNNKAIRRLLHVAVSDVNDDVRRAAVTSLGFILLKNPKQVPRIVQLLAESYNPHVRYGATLALGISCAGTGYLDALDLLEPMTKDPVDFVRQGALISQAMILIQQTENTNPKVAGVRKLYAKIIGDKHEDPMSKFGAVLAQGIIDAGGRNVTISLVSRSGHANMPAIVGMAVFTQFWYWHPLTHMLSLSFTPTAIIGLNKNLQTPRFEFVSNAKPSLFAYPPALKPPSATVVEKVATAVLSTTAKAKARAKKSEKDKSGDQMDVDKEPEEPTKTNEEEDTAKEEQRRKANKKKKEENYDILENLARVVPAQLKRVTFKDDSRYVPIKKGTVSGIVLMEDRRPNEEEELIEPSAPTSADGQDNASEEEAAPFEPFEYPFEDN
;
A
#
# COMPACT_ATOMS: atom_id res chain seq x y z
N MET A 1 57.19 2.22 45.17
CA MET A 1 57.65 2.59 43.81
C MET A 1 57.24 4.02 43.57
N ALA A 2 58.18 4.89 43.22
CA ALA A 2 57.88 6.29 42.91
C ALA A 2 56.92 6.35 41.72
N ALA A 3 55.92 7.24 41.76
CA ALA A 3 55.12 7.54 40.58
C ALA A 3 56.08 8.07 39.51
N LEU A 4 56.22 7.34 38.40
CA LEU A 4 57.01 7.80 37.27
C LEU A 4 56.45 9.16 36.82
N THR A 5 57.33 10.16 36.71
CA THR A 5 56.98 11.52 36.27
C THR A 5 57.17 11.74 34.77
N SER A 6 57.87 10.82 34.06
CA SER A 6 58.11 10.88 32.61
C SER A 6 58.52 9.50 32.08
N ALA A 7 58.17 9.20 30.84
CA ALA A 7 58.55 8.00 30.08
C ALA A 7 59.87 8.17 29.31
N SER A 8 60.47 9.37 29.30
CA SER A 8 61.71 9.69 28.57
C SER A 8 62.88 8.74 28.88
N GLY A 9 63.02 8.30 30.13
CA GLY A 9 64.05 7.33 30.52
C GLY A 9 63.86 5.94 29.91
N VAL A 10 62.62 5.55 29.63
CA VAL A 10 62.30 4.27 28.96
C VAL A 10 62.44 4.41 27.45
N VAL A 11 62.09 5.57 26.89
CA VAL A 11 62.31 5.88 25.47
C VAL A 11 63.80 5.89 25.12
N ALA A 12 64.67 6.40 25.99
CA ALA A 12 66.13 6.36 25.79
C ALA A 12 66.69 4.93 25.72
N LEU A 13 66.05 3.94 26.34
CA LEU A 13 66.45 2.53 26.26
C LEU A 13 66.19 1.92 24.87
N LEU A 14 65.36 2.56 24.03
CA LEU A 14 65.16 2.14 22.64
C LEU A 14 66.36 2.48 21.74
N ASP A 15 67.18 3.47 22.14
CA ASP A 15 68.38 3.90 21.38
C ASP A 15 69.60 3.00 21.63
N GLU A 16 69.55 2.14 22.64
CA GLU A 16 70.63 1.19 22.94
C GLU A 16 70.70 0.04 21.92
N GLN A 17 71.91 -0.47 21.66
CA GLN A 17 72.11 -1.50 20.63
C GLN A 17 71.71 -2.92 21.07
N GLU A 18 71.56 -3.15 22.37
CA GLU A 18 71.32 -4.49 22.92
C GLU A 18 69.83 -4.91 22.80
N PRO A 19 69.52 -6.04 22.14
CA PRO A 19 68.13 -6.44 21.90
C PRO A 19 67.34 -6.73 23.18
N GLN A 20 68.00 -7.19 24.25
CA GLN A 20 67.36 -7.47 25.54
C GLN A 20 66.87 -6.19 26.23
N LEU A 21 67.61 -5.08 26.10
CA LEU A 21 67.22 -3.78 26.64
C LEU A 21 66.03 -3.20 25.89
N LYS A 22 65.98 -3.38 24.56
CA LYS A 22 64.83 -2.99 23.74
C LYS A 22 63.56 -3.76 24.10
N VAL A 23 63.65 -5.07 24.35
CA VAL A 23 62.51 -5.88 24.82
C VAL A 23 62.01 -5.38 26.18
N TYR A 24 62.91 -5.11 27.12
CA TYR A 24 62.52 -4.57 28.43
C TYR A 24 61.87 -3.17 28.31
N ALA A 25 62.42 -2.32 27.44
CA ALA A 25 61.86 -1.00 27.15
C ALA A 25 60.43 -1.12 26.60
N LEU A 26 60.19 -2.01 25.62
CA LEU A 26 58.87 -2.23 25.04
C LEU A 26 57.86 -2.79 26.06
N GLN A 27 58.27 -3.69 26.96
CA GLN A 27 57.41 -4.20 28.04
C GLN A 27 56.98 -3.10 29.01
N GLN A 28 57.91 -2.22 29.41
CA GLN A 28 57.63 -1.08 30.27
C GLN A 28 56.76 -0.05 29.55
N LEU A 29 57.04 0.23 28.27
CA LEU A 29 56.25 1.13 27.44
C LEU A 29 54.80 0.67 27.35
N ASN A 30 54.53 -0.62 27.12
CA ASN A 30 53.16 -1.16 27.07
C ASN A 30 52.32 -0.85 28.32
N THR A 31 52.95 -0.82 29.51
CA THR A 31 52.25 -0.45 30.76
C THR A 31 52.06 1.06 30.93
N LEU A 32 52.94 1.86 30.33
CA LEU A 32 52.99 3.31 30.48
C LEU A 32 52.25 4.07 29.38
N VAL A 33 51.90 3.43 28.24
CA VAL A 33 51.25 4.09 27.10
C VAL A 33 49.99 4.85 27.54
N ASN A 34 49.16 4.27 28.40
CA ASN A 34 47.91 4.89 28.84
C ASN A 34 48.12 6.24 29.57
N GLN A 35 49.28 6.46 30.19
CA GLN A 35 49.58 7.65 30.97
C GLN A 35 50.50 8.65 30.25
N PHE A 36 51.42 8.14 29.41
CA PHE A 36 52.49 8.93 28.79
C PHE A 36 52.52 8.85 27.26
N TRP A 37 51.39 8.60 26.61
CA TRP A 37 51.30 8.50 25.14
C TRP A 37 51.89 9.71 24.41
N ALA A 38 51.73 10.93 24.94
CA ALA A 38 52.23 12.16 24.31
C ALA A 38 53.76 12.27 24.29
N GLU A 39 54.47 11.61 25.21
CA GLU A 39 55.95 11.55 25.18
C GLU A 39 56.44 10.40 24.28
N ILE A 40 55.64 9.35 24.15
CA ILE A 40 55.95 8.16 23.36
C ILE A 40 55.68 8.45 21.87
N SER A 41 54.68 9.27 21.54
CA SER A 41 54.31 9.67 20.17
C SER A 41 55.49 10.27 19.41
N ASP A 42 56.31 11.09 20.06
CA ASP A 42 57.49 11.72 19.46
C ASP A 42 58.55 10.70 19.01
N SER A 43 58.48 9.47 19.51
CA SER A 43 59.43 8.39 19.24
C SER A 43 58.81 7.18 18.53
N VAL A 44 57.59 7.30 18.00
CA VAL A 44 56.88 6.19 17.30
C VAL A 44 57.66 5.67 16.10
N ALA A 45 58.30 6.54 15.32
CA ALA A 45 59.15 6.15 14.19
C ALA A 45 60.25 5.15 14.58
N LYS A 46 60.75 5.22 15.83
CA LYS A 46 61.75 4.25 16.33
C LYS A 46 61.12 2.88 16.58
N ILE A 47 59.87 2.85 17.03
CA ILE A 47 59.10 1.63 17.27
C ILE A 47 58.73 0.97 15.93
N GLU A 48 58.45 1.76 14.89
CA GLU A 48 58.22 1.27 13.52
C GLU A 48 59.45 0.59 12.94
N ILE A 49 60.63 1.22 13.08
CA ILE A 49 61.90 0.62 12.62
C ILE A 49 62.15 -0.73 13.31
N LEU A 50 61.77 -0.86 14.59
CA LEU A 50 61.87 -2.13 15.33
C LEU A 50 60.86 -3.17 14.87
N TYR A 51 59.71 -2.74 14.36
CA TYR A 51 58.70 -3.63 13.76
C TYR A 51 59.10 -4.09 12.36
N GLU A 52 59.73 -3.23 11.56
CA GLU A 52 60.22 -3.56 10.22
C GLU A 52 61.46 -4.49 10.25
N ASP A 53 62.19 -4.52 11.36
CA ASP A 53 63.37 -5.38 11.51
C ASP A 53 62.99 -6.84 11.80
N ALA A 54 63.00 -7.65 10.74
CA ALA A 54 62.71 -9.08 10.78
C ALA A 54 63.66 -9.92 11.66
N THR A 55 64.78 -9.35 12.14
CA THR A 55 65.73 -10.05 13.02
C THR A 55 65.41 -9.91 14.52
N PHE A 56 64.42 -9.10 14.88
CA PHE A 56 64.08 -8.82 16.27
C PHE A 56 63.21 -9.94 16.90
N PRO A 57 63.44 -10.33 18.17
CA PRO A 57 62.71 -11.45 18.79
C PRO A 57 61.24 -11.17 19.15
N ASP A 58 60.88 -9.91 19.49
CA ASP A 58 59.55 -9.52 19.99
C ASP A 58 58.87 -8.48 19.08
N ILE A 59 58.80 -8.76 17.78
CA ILE A 59 58.14 -7.92 16.76
C ILE A 59 56.67 -7.67 17.12
N GLU A 60 55.99 -8.70 17.67
CA GLU A 60 54.58 -8.63 18.07
C GLU A 60 54.33 -7.58 19.18
N LEU A 61 55.32 -7.35 20.06
CA LEU A 61 55.19 -6.42 21.18
C LEU A 61 55.48 -4.98 20.74
N ALA A 62 56.43 -4.79 19.81
CA ALA A 62 56.65 -3.51 19.16
C ALA A 62 55.38 -3.05 18.41
N ALA A 63 54.76 -3.96 17.66
CA ALA A 63 53.51 -3.71 16.93
C ALA A 63 52.35 -3.32 17.87
N LEU A 64 52.20 -4.01 19.01
CA LEU A 64 51.17 -3.69 20.01
C LEU A 64 51.36 -2.28 20.62
N VAL A 65 52.61 -1.91 20.93
CA VAL A 65 52.90 -0.59 21.51
C VAL A 65 52.69 0.51 20.48
N ALA A 66 53.15 0.32 19.24
CA ALA A 66 52.89 1.27 18.15
C ALA A 66 51.39 1.47 17.94
N SER A 67 50.63 0.37 17.88
CA SER A 67 49.18 0.42 17.71
C SER A 67 48.46 1.20 18.83
N LYS A 68 48.84 0.97 20.10
CA LYS A 68 48.28 1.74 21.23
C LYS A 68 48.62 3.23 21.16
N VAL A 69 49.81 3.59 20.68
CA VAL A 69 50.18 5.00 20.55
C VAL A 69 49.38 5.66 19.43
N TYR A 70 49.23 5.01 18.28
CA TYR A 70 48.39 5.49 17.18
C TYR A 70 46.92 5.61 17.56
N TYR A 71 46.42 4.71 18.41
CA TYR A 71 45.08 4.81 18.99
C TYR A 71 44.89 6.12 19.77
N TYR A 72 45.83 6.47 20.65
CA TYR A 72 45.75 7.73 21.41
C TYR A 72 46.02 8.96 20.56
N LEU A 73 46.76 8.82 19.45
CA LEU A 73 46.99 9.88 18.46
C LEU A 73 45.74 10.15 17.61
N GLY A 74 44.81 9.20 17.55
CA GLY A 74 43.57 9.27 16.78
C GLY A 74 43.69 8.72 15.35
N GLU A 75 44.85 8.19 14.96
CA GLU A 75 45.10 7.56 13.67
C GLU A 75 44.76 6.07 13.73
N LEU A 76 43.47 5.77 13.58
CA LEU A 76 42.93 4.42 13.77
C LEU A 76 43.33 3.43 12.66
N ASP A 77 43.58 3.91 11.44
CA ASP A 77 43.97 3.06 10.31
C ASP A 77 45.37 2.48 10.48
N ASP A 78 46.32 3.29 10.92
CA ASP A 78 47.69 2.87 11.23
C ASP A 78 47.71 2.04 12.52
N SER A 79 46.89 2.42 13.51
CA SER A 79 46.69 1.59 14.69
C SER A 79 46.23 0.17 14.31
N LEU A 80 45.29 0.03 13.36
CA LEU A 80 44.82 -1.27 12.89
C LEU A 80 45.91 -2.09 12.18
N THR A 81 46.70 -1.50 11.28
CA THR A 81 47.77 -2.23 10.57
C THR A 81 48.82 -2.78 11.55
N PHE A 82 49.19 -1.99 12.57
CA PHE A 82 50.08 -2.45 13.62
C PHE A 82 49.41 -3.45 14.57
N ALA A 83 48.10 -3.35 14.83
CA ALA A 83 47.36 -4.35 15.61
C ALA A 83 47.32 -5.71 14.89
N LEU A 84 47.13 -5.71 13.57
CA LEU A 84 47.21 -6.91 12.73
C LEU A 84 48.63 -7.51 12.73
N GLY A 85 49.66 -6.67 12.85
CA GLY A 85 51.05 -7.07 13.02
C GLY A 85 51.37 -7.75 14.36
N ALA A 86 50.59 -7.47 15.41
CA ALA A 86 50.78 -8.02 16.75
C ALA A 86 50.27 -9.47 16.92
N ALA A 87 49.50 -9.99 15.95
CA ALA A 87 49.02 -11.37 15.84
C ALA A 87 48.60 -12.04 17.17
N LYS A 88 49.50 -12.80 17.82
CA LYS A 88 49.21 -13.59 19.03
C LYS A 88 49.10 -12.76 20.31
N ARG A 89 49.66 -11.55 20.34
CA ARG A 89 49.64 -10.65 21.50
C ARG A 89 48.43 -9.73 21.56
N PHE A 90 47.66 -9.66 20.47
CA PHE A 90 46.38 -8.97 20.45
C PHE A 90 45.30 -9.94 20.96
N ASP A 91 45.03 -9.89 22.26
CA ASP A 91 44.02 -10.74 22.88
C ASP A 91 42.63 -10.09 22.73
N LEU A 92 41.80 -10.70 21.90
CA LEU A 92 40.42 -10.27 21.66
C LEU A 92 39.55 -10.43 22.91
N SER A 93 39.95 -11.25 23.90
CA SER A 93 39.18 -11.48 25.11
C SER A 93 39.29 -10.36 26.16
N GLU A 94 40.27 -9.47 26.01
CA GLU A 94 40.49 -8.35 26.93
C GLU A 94 39.42 -7.26 26.71
N LYS A 95 38.59 -7.01 27.74
CA LYS A 95 37.58 -5.94 27.75
C LYS A 95 38.22 -4.57 28.00
N SER A 96 39.05 -4.12 27.06
CA SER A 96 39.70 -2.81 27.09
C SER A 96 39.10 -1.90 26.03
N GLU A 97 38.94 -0.61 26.33
CA GLU A 97 38.42 0.41 25.40
C GLU A 97 39.22 0.44 24.08
N TYR A 98 40.53 0.21 24.18
CA TYR A 98 41.41 0.08 23.01
C TYR A 98 41.03 -1.12 22.13
N VAL A 99 40.83 -2.30 22.73
CA VAL A 99 40.51 -3.52 21.98
C VAL A 99 39.14 -3.40 21.32
N GLU A 100 38.13 -2.89 22.03
CA GLU A 100 36.80 -2.65 21.47
C GLU A 100 36.85 -1.68 20.28
N THR A 101 37.56 -0.55 20.41
CA THR A 101 37.66 0.45 19.32
C THR A 101 38.38 -0.12 18.09
N ILE A 102 39.47 -0.87 18.28
CA ILE A 102 40.22 -1.48 17.17
C ILE A 102 39.40 -2.60 16.51
N ILE A 103 38.62 -3.37 17.26
CA ILE A 103 37.69 -4.36 16.70
C ILE A 103 36.60 -3.66 15.88
N SER A 104 36.00 -2.57 16.36
CA SER A 104 35.02 -1.81 15.58
C SER A 104 35.61 -1.29 14.27
N GLN A 105 36.78 -0.66 14.31
CA GLN A 105 37.47 -0.18 13.10
C GLN A 105 37.85 -1.33 12.15
N CYS A 106 38.27 -2.47 12.70
CA CYS A 106 38.58 -3.69 11.95
C CYS A 106 37.35 -4.20 11.19
N ILE A 107 36.18 -4.22 11.84
CA ILE A 107 34.91 -4.63 11.23
C ILE A 107 34.50 -3.64 10.15
N ASP A 108 34.51 -2.34 10.43
CA ASP A 108 34.13 -1.29 9.48
C ASP A 108 35.00 -1.33 8.21
N LYS A 109 36.33 -1.45 8.38
CA LYS A 109 37.27 -1.56 7.25
C LYS A 109 37.08 -2.85 6.49
N TYR A 110 36.85 -3.98 7.17
CA TYR A 110 36.58 -5.25 6.52
C TYR A 110 35.30 -5.22 5.70
N ILE A 111 34.23 -4.63 6.23
CA ILE A 111 32.95 -4.45 5.52
C ILE A 111 33.16 -3.57 4.28
N LEU A 112 33.87 -2.45 4.41
CA LEU A 112 34.12 -1.52 3.31
C LEU A 112 34.93 -2.19 2.18
N LEU A 113 36.02 -2.89 2.51
CA LEU A 113 36.83 -3.62 1.54
C LEU A 113 36.03 -4.74 0.85
N ARG A 114 35.17 -5.45 1.59
CA ARG A 114 34.31 -6.49 1.02
C ARG A 114 33.25 -5.94 0.09
N GLN A 115 32.65 -4.80 0.42
CA GLN A 115 31.69 -4.13 -0.45
C GLN A 115 32.37 -3.69 -1.75
N GLN A 116 33.55 -3.06 -1.67
CA GLN A 116 34.33 -2.65 -2.84
C GLN A 116 34.81 -3.83 -3.71
N ALA A 117 35.24 -4.93 -3.09
CA ALA A 117 35.65 -6.13 -3.79
C ALA A 117 34.48 -6.77 -4.57
N SER A 118 33.27 -6.70 -4.02
CA SER A 118 32.06 -7.16 -4.69
C SER A 118 31.60 -6.23 -5.82
N ASP A 119 31.99 -4.96 -5.79
CA ASP A 119 31.66 -3.96 -6.83
C ASP A 119 32.71 -3.92 -7.96
N GLY A 120 33.64 -4.90 -8.00
CA GLY A 120 34.62 -5.07 -9.08
C GLY A 120 35.93 -4.29 -8.90
N MET A 121 36.11 -3.58 -7.78
CA MET A 121 37.37 -2.93 -7.41
C MET A 121 38.15 -3.83 -6.45
N ALA A 122 38.95 -4.75 -7.01
CA ALA A 122 39.69 -5.74 -6.23
C ALA A 122 40.92 -5.12 -5.54
N GLU A 123 40.84 -4.91 -4.23
CA GLU A 123 42.01 -5.00 -3.34
C GLU A 123 41.99 -6.37 -2.64
N ASP A 124 43.14 -7.05 -2.62
CA ASP A 124 43.30 -8.31 -1.90
C ASP A 124 43.11 -8.07 -0.39
N ILE A 125 42.11 -8.74 0.20
CA ILE A 125 41.83 -8.64 1.63
C ILE A 125 42.94 -9.34 2.40
N ASP A 126 43.54 -8.66 3.38
CA ASP A 126 44.57 -9.25 4.24
C ASP A 126 44.00 -10.46 4.99
N PRO A 127 44.60 -11.67 4.86
CA PRO A 127 44.15 -12.87 5.55
C PRO A 127 44.15 -12.74 7.08
N ARG A 128 44.94 -11.81 7.65
CA ARG A 128 44.95 -11.52 9.10
C ARG A 128 43.68 -10.83 9.56
N LEU A 129 43.15 -9.93 8.73
CA LEU A 129 41.88 -9.23 8.99
C LEU A 129 40.72 -10.23 8.98
N GLN A 130 40.75 -11.18 8.04
CA GLN A 130 39.75 -12.24 7.97
C GLN A 130 39.78 -13.16 9.21
N ASP A 131 40.96 -13.55 9.70
CA ASP A 131 41.10 -14.42 10.88
C ASP A 131 40.55 -13.74 12.15
N ILE A 132 40.80 -12.43 12.35
CA ILE A 132 40.22 -11.69 13.49
C ILE A 132 38.70 -11.68 13.44
N VAL A 133 38.12 -11.41 12.26
CA VAL A 133 36.67 -11.39 12.07
C VAL A 133 36.07 -12.79 12.27
N GLU A 134 36.74 -13.86 11.82
CA GLU A 134 36.31 -15.24 12.06
C GLU A 134 36.34 -15.64 13.53
N ARG A 135 37.36 -15.21 14.29
CA ARG A 135 37.40 -15.40 15.74
C ARG A 135 36.31 -14.61 16.46
N MET A 136 35.98 -13.42 15.97
CA MET A 136 34.87 -12.63 16.50
C MET A 136 33.54 -13.36 16.29
N PHE A 137 33.29 -13.89 15.08
CA PHE A 137 32.10 -14.71 14.83
C PHE A 137 32.02 -15.94 15.74
N GLN A 138 33.15 -16.60 16.01
CA GLN A 138 33.19 -17.70 16.97
C GLN A 138 32.83 -17.26 18.39
N ARG A 139 33.25 -16.05 18.80
CA ARG A 139 32.89 -15.48 20.10
C ARG A 139 31.41 -15.13 20.18
N CYS A 140 30.84 -14.45 19.18
CA CYS A 140 29.40 -14.18 19.14
C CYS A 140 28.58 -15.48 19.19
N ALA A 141 29.07 -16.57 18.58
CA ALA A 141 28.44 -17.87 18.68
C ALA A 141 28.57 -18.51 20.07
N GLN A 142 29.62 -18.20 20.85
CA GLN A 142 29.76 -18.65 22.24
C GLN A 142 28.89 -17.82 23.20
N ASP A 143 28.74 -16.52 22.92
CA ASP A 143 27.97 -15.58 23.73
C ASP A 143 26.45 -15.63 23.44
N GLU A 144 26.01 -16.51 22.52
CA GLU A 144 24.62 -16.68 22.05
C GLU A 144 24.00 -15.43 21.36
N GLU A 145 24.83 -14.48 20.93
CA GLU A 145 24.41 -13.24 20.27
C GLU A 145 24.34 -13.40 18.73
N TYR A 146 23.45 -14.28 18.27
CA TYR A 146 23.32 -14.63 16.85
C TYR A 146 22.81 -13.48 15.95
N GLU A 147 21.94 -12.59 16.47
CA GLU A 147 21.38 -11.46 15.70
C GLU A 147 22.46 -10.47 15.24
N GLN A 148 23.43 -10.19 16.11
CA GLN A 148 24.56 -9.31 15.80
C GLN A 148 25.49 -9.96 14.77
N ALA A 149 25.81 -11.25 14.97
CA ALA A 149 26.64 -12.00 14.03
C ALA A 149 26.02 -12.05 12.62
N ILE A 150 24.70 -12.22 12.53
CA ILE A 150 23.95 -12.18 11.27
C ILE A 150 24.00 -10.78 10.67
N GLY A 151 23.80 -9.72 11.46
CA GLY A 151 23.91 -8.33 10.98
C GLY A 151 25.26 -8.05 10.32
N ILE A 152 26.35 -8.38 11.02
CA ILE A 152 27.72 -8.19 10.50
C ILE A 152 27.98 -9.09 9.28
N ALA A 153 27.46 -10.32 9.27
CA ALA A 153 27.59 -11.23 8.13
C ALA A 153 26.87 -10.71 6.88
N LEU A 154 25.69 -10.09 7.05
CA LEU A 154 24.94 -9.48 5.96
C LEU A 154 25.63 -8.21 5.43
N GLU A 155 26.17 -7.36 6.31
CA GLU A 155 26.94 -6.17 5.91
C GLU A 155 28.23 -6.53 5.17
N SER A 156 28.92 -7.58 5.64
CA SER A 156 30.14 -8.12 5.00
C SER A 156 29.90 -9.04 3.81
N ARG A 157 28.64 -9.20 3.38
CA ARG A 157 28.20 -10.02 2.25
C ARG A 157 28.64 -11.51 2.32
N ARG A 158 28.66 -12.10 3.51
CA ARG A 158 29.12 -13.49 3.77
C ARG A 158 27.97 -14.45 4.05
N LEU A 159 27.58 -15.22 3.02
CA LEU A 159 26.51 -16.22 3.12
C LEU A 159 26.87 -17.43 4.01
N ASP A 160 28.12 -17.86 3.97
CA ASP A 160 28.60 -19.02 4.74
C ASP A 160 28.40 -18.84 6.25
N VAL A 161 28.65 -17.62 6.73
CA VAL A 161 28.52 -17.28 8.16
C VAL A 161 27.05 -17.21 8.54
N VAL A 162 26.18 -16.65 7.69
CA VAL A 162 24.73 -16.65 7.93
C VAL A 162 24.21 -18.09 8.08
N LYS A 163 24.60 -18.99 7.17
CA LYS A 163 24.24 -20.41 7.25
C LYS A 163 24.70 -21.04 8.56
N ALA A 164 25.97 -20.86 8.92
CA ALA A 164 26.56 -21.46 10.12
C ALA A 164 25.94 -20.91 11.42
N MET A 165 25.52 -19.65 11.46
CA MET A 165 24.88 -19.05 12.64
C MET A 165 23.43 -19.51 12.79
N VAL A 166 22.69 -19.65 11.69
CA VAL A 166 21.30 -20.14 11.72
C VAL A 166 21.23 -21.62 12.11
N GLU A 167 22.19 -22.44 11.69
CA GLU A 167 22.28 -23.85 12.08
C GLU A 167 22.61 -24.05 13.57
N LYS A 168 23.34 -23.10 14.18
CA LYS A 168 23.75 -23.15 15.60
C LYS A 168 22.71 -22.54 16.54
N GLY A 169 21.93 -21.57 16.07
CA GLY A 169 20.94 -20.84 16.86
C GLY A 169 19.52 -21.41 16.77
N ASP A 170 18.57 -20.71 17.39
CA ASP A 170 17.13 -21.00 17.30
C ASP A 170 16.59 -20.54 15.93
N SER A 171 16.44 -21.49 15.01
CA SER A 171 16.06 -21.22 13.62
C SER A 171 14.68 -20.57 13.48
N ALA A 172 13.76 -20.77 14.44
CA ALA A 172 12.39 -20.23 14.35
C ALA A 172 12.32 -18.70 14.51
N LYS A 173 13.26 -18.11 15.26
CA LYS A 173 13.33 -16.64 15.47
C LYS A 173 14.32 -15.96 14.54
N LEU A 174 15.43 -16.62 14.23
CA LEU A 174 16.49 -16.05 13.42
C LEU A 174 16.09 -15.94 11.94
N LEU A 175 15.32 -16.88 11.41
CA LEU A 175 14.91 -16.84 9.99
C LEU A 175 14.00 -15.65 9.65
N PRO A 176 12.93 -15.35 10.42
CA PRO A 176 12.16 -14.13 10.21
C PRO A 176 12.99 -12.84 10.32
N TYR A 177 13.95 -12.80 11.27
CA TYR A 177 14.85 -11.66 11.42
C TYR A 177 15.75 -11.48 10.19
N VAL A 178 16.35 -12.55 9.67
CA VAL A 178 17.16 -12.50 8.44
C VAL A 178 16.33 -12.04 7.24
N LEU A 179 15.07 -12.49 7.15
CA LEU A 179 14.15 -12.04 6.10
C LEU A 179 13.82 -10.55 6.24
N GLU A 180 13.50 -10.06 7.45
CA GLU A 180 13.24 -8.62 7.68
C GLU A 180 14.46 -7.75 7.36
N VAL A 181 15.65 -8.17 7.82
CA VAL A 181 16.91 -7.46 7.59
C VAL A 181 17.28 -7.47 6.10
N SER A 182 17.15 -8.61 5.42
CA SER A 182 17.43 -8.69 3.98
C SER A 182 16.49 -7.83 3.14
N MET A 183 15.26 -7.60 3.59
CA MET A 183 14.28 -6.79 2.89
C MET A 183 14.35 -5.28 3.21
N THR A 184 15.08 -4.89 4.25
CA THR A 184 15.17 -3.49 4.72
C THR A 184 16.58 -2.89 4.58
N LEU A 185 17.62 -3.64 4.89
CA LEU A 185 19.01 -3.19 4.93
C LEU A 185 19.78 -3.49 3.63
N VAL A 186 19.50 -4.63 2.99
CA VAL A 186 20.20 -5.02 1.76
C VAL A 186 19.67 -4.24 0.57
N GLN A 187 20.49 -3.32 0.07
CA GLN A 187 20.16 -2.48 -1.11
C GLN A 187 20.48 -3.18 -2.44
N GLN A 188 21.43 -4.10 -2.46
CA GLN A 188 21.84 -4.78 -3.69
C GLN A 188 20.90 -5.94 -4.02
N LEU A 189 20.28 -5.89 -5.20
CA LEU A 189 19.33 -6.90 -5.66
C LEU A 189 19.98 -8.29 -5.83
N GLU A 190 21.19 -8.36 -6.37
CA GLU A 190 21.92 -9.62 -6.58
C GLU A 190 22.22 -10.33 -5.26
N PHE A 191 22.75 -9.60 -4.27
CA PHE A 191 23.07 -10.16 -2.96
C PHE A 191 21.79 -10.54 -2.21
N ARG A 192 20.72 -9.71 -2.30
CA ARG A 192 19.41 -10.04 -1.73
C ARG A 192 18.87 -11.36 -2.30
N ASN A 193 18.98 -11.57 -3.60
CA ASN A 193 18.56 -12.83 -4.24
C ASN A 193 19.39 -14.02 -3.72
N GLN A 194 20.69 -13.88 -3.54
CA GLN A 194 21.51 -14.96 -2.97
C GLN A 194 21.13 -15.28 -1.51
N VAL A 195 20.86 -14.26 -0.70
CA VAL A 195 20.38 -14.45 0.69
C VAL A 195 19.02 -15.14 0.71
N LEU A 196 18.10 -14.75 -0.17
CA LEU A 196 16.78 -15.37 -0.27
C LEU A 196 16.87 -16.83 -0.73
N GLN A 197 17.75 -17.16 -1.67
CA GLN A 197 18.01 -18.55 -2.07
C GLN A 197 18.51 -19.38 -0.88
N LEU A 198 19.47 -18.86 -0.12
CA LEU A 198 19.97 -19.51 1.09
C LEU A 198 18.86 -19.70 2.13
N LEU A 199 17.98 -18.70 2.31
CA LEU A 199 16.84 -18.82 3.21
C LEU A 199 15.91 -19.95 2.80
N VAL A 200 15.59 -20.09 1.51
CA VAL A 200 14.75 -21.20 1.01
C VAL A 200 15.36 -22.56 1.36
N GLU A 201 16.67 -22.73 1.17
CA GLU A 201 17.36 -23.97 1.56
C GLU A 201 17.28 -24.22 3.07
N LEU A 202 17.48 -23.18 3.89
CA LEU A 202 17.43 -23.28 5.35
C LEU A 202 16.03 -23.63 5.85
N TYR A 203 14.99 -23.04 5.27
CA TYR A 203 13.60 -23.34 5.63
C TYR A 203 13.20 -24.78 5.25
N GLN A 204 13.70 -25.31 4.14
CA GLN A 204 13.44 -26.70 3.72
C GLN A 204 14.06 -27.74 4.67
N ASN A 205 15.17 -27.40 5.33
CA ASN A 205 15.88 -28.29 6.23
C ASN A 205 15.26 -28.37 7.65
N LEU A 206 14.23 -27.58 7.95
CA LEU A 206 13.54 -27.59 9.25
C LEU A 206 12.65 -28.83 9.44
N GLN A 207 12.48 -29.26 10.69
CA GLN A 207 11.57 -30.38 11.04
C GLN A 207 10.09 -30.05 10.76
N GLU A 208 9.68 -28.80 10.96
CA GLU A 208 8.40 -28.25 10.51
C GLU A 208 8.71 -27.06 9.58
N PRO A 209 8.73 -27.27 8.25
CA PRO A 209 9.00 -26.19 7.31
C PRO A 209 7.85 -25.17 7.30
N ASP A 210 8.18 -23.89 7.49
CA ASP A 210 7.23 -22.81 7.30
C ASP A 210 7.05 -22.52 5.80
N TYR A 211 6.09 -23.21 5.20
CA TYR A 211 5.78 -23.09 3.79
C TYR A 211 5.34 -21.68 3.34
N ILE A 212 4.85 -20.83 4.26
CA ILE A 212 4.43 -19.46 3.96
C ILE A 212 5.66 -18.58 3.76
N SER A 213 6.65 -18.66 4.65
CA SER A 213 7.89 -17.90 4.49
C SER A 213 8.68 -18.36 3.26
N ILE A 214 8.65 -19.66 2.94
CA ILE A 214 9.26 -20.19 1.72
C ILE A 214 8.58 -19.62 0.47
N SER A 215 7.23 -19.61 0.42
CA SER A 215 6.51 -19.09 -0.74
C SER A 215 6.80 -17.60 -0.97
N GLN A 216 6.90 -16.80 0.10
CA GLN A 216 7.30 -15.39 0.02
C GLN A 216 8.70 -15.21 -0.58
N CYS A 217 9.68 -15.99 -0.12
CA CYS A 217 11.03 -15.96 -0.69
C CYS A 217 11.05 -16.36 -2.17
N LEU A 218 10.31 -17.41 -2.54
CA LEU A 218 10.21 -17.87 -3.92
C LEU A 218 9.60 -16.83 -4.87
N VAL A 219 8.61 -16.08 -4.40
CA VAL A 219 8.02 -14.98 -5.17
C VAL A 219 9.03 -13.85 -5.38
N HIS A 220 9.82 -13.50 -4.36
CA HIS A 220 10.88 -12.49 -4.52
C HIS A 220 11.98 -12.90 -5.49
N LEU A 221 12.30 -14.19 -5.52
CA LEU A 221 13.26 -14.76 -6.48
C LEU A 221 12.66 -14.93 -7.89
N ASN A 222 11.33 -14.82 -8.02
CA ASN A 222 10.58 -15.10 -9.24
C ASN A 222 10.86 -16.52 -9.80
N ASP A 223 11.12 -17.50 -8.92
CA ASP A 223 11.43 -18.90 -9.30
C ASP A 223 10.15 -19.75 -9.39
N SER A 224 9.51 -19.74 -10.57
CA SER A 224 8.26 -20.47 -10.81
C SER A 224 8.42 -22.01 -10.73
N PRO A 225 9.49 -22.62 -11.27
CA PRO A 225 9.70 -24.06 -11.14
C PRO A 225 9.82 -24.56 -9.69
N ALA A 226 10.52 -23.82 -8.82
CA ALA A 226 10.65 -24.20 -7.42
C ALA A 226 9.32 -24.12 -6.66
N ALA A 227 8.50 -23.09 -6.92
CA ALA A 227 7.15 -22.99 -6.36
C ALA A 227 6.23 -24.13 -6.81
N ALA A 228 6.29 -24.51 -8.09
CA ALA A 228 5.54 -25.64 -8.61
C ALA A 228 5.98 -26.99 -7.97
N LYS A 229 7.28 -27.16 -7.68
CA LYS A 229 7.77 -28.35 -6.96
C LYS A 229 7.25 -28.40 -5.53
N LEU A 230 7.28 -27.27 -4.82
CA LEU A 230 6.77 -27.17 -3.45
C LEU A 230 5.28 -27.54 -3.36
N LEU A 231 4.46 -27.06 -4.29
CA LEU A 231 3.05 -27.44 -4.37
C LEU A 231 2.85 -28.95 -4.63
N LYS A 232 3.70 -29.56 -5.47
CA LYS A 232 3.66 -31.02 -5.71
C LYS A 232 4.00 -31.82 -4.47
N GLU A 233 5.09 -31.46 -3.77
CA GLU A 233 5.52 -32.14 -2.55
C GLU A 233 4.47 -32.10 -1.44
N LEU A 234 3.74 -30.99 -1.32
CA LEU A 234 2.66 -30.85 -0.35
C LEU A 234 1.46 -31.75 -0.66
N ILE A 235 1.12 -31.91 -1.94
CA ILE A 235 0.04 -32.79 -2.38
C ILE A 235 0.45 -34.26 -2.17
N GLU A 236 1.69 -34.63 -2.47
CA GLU A 236 2.22 -35.99 -2.22
C GLU A 236 2.22 -36.35 -0.72
N LYS A 237 2.37 -35.36 0.16
CA LYS A 237 2.27 -35.51 1.62
C LYS A 237 0.83 -35.52 2.16
N ASN A 238 -0.19 -35.42 1.30
CA ASN A 238 -1.61 -35.28 1.67
C ASN A 238 -1.95 -34.01 2.49
N GLU A 239 -1.14 -32.96 2.43
CA GLU A 239 -1.38 -31.67 3.10
C GLU A 239 -2.11 -30.69 2.16
N GLU A 240 -3.26 -31.10 1.62
CA GLU A 240 -4.00 -30.36 0.58
C GLU A 240 -4.44 -28.95 1.03
N LEU A 241 -4.84 -28.78 2.29
CA LEU A 241 -5.27 -27.46 2.78
C LEU A 241 -4.10 -26.47 2.89
N MET A 242 -2.88 -26.93 3.22
CA MET A 242 -1.69 -26.08 3.19
C MET A 242 -1.37 -25.66 1.76
N ALA A 243 -1.46 -26.60 0.81
CA ALA A 243 -1.24 -26.30 -0.61
C ALA A 243 -2.23 -25.25 -1.15
N TYR A 244 -3.51 -25.34 -0.77
CA TYR A 244 -4.50 -24.34 -1.15
C TYR A 244 -4.25 -22.97 -0.49
N GLN A 245 -3.83 -22.93 0.78
CA GLN A 245 -3.48 -21.66 1.44
C GLN A 245 -2.30 -20.99 0.75
N ILE A 246 -1.28 -21.77 0.38
CA ILE A 246 -0.13 -21.27 -0.36
C ILE A 246 -0.56 -20.79 -1.75
N ALA A 247 -1.49 -21.48 -2.42
CA ALA A 247 -2.02 -21.02 -3.69
C ALA A 247 -2.73 -19.65 -3.58
N PHE A 248 -3.53 -19.42 -2.52
CA PHE A 248 -4.13 -18.11 -2.24
C PHE A 248 -3.08 -17.04 -1.88
N ASP A 249 -2.11 -17.39 -1.05
CA ASP A 249 -1.03 -16.46 -0.68
C ASP A 249 -0.16 -16.12 -1.92
N LEU A 250 0.07 -17.07 -2.84
CA LEU A 250 0.76 -16.85 -4.10
C LEU A 250 -0.04 -15.95 -5.05
N GLU A 251 -1.36 -16.15 -5.15
CA GLU A 251 -2.23 -15.30 -5.98
C GLU A 251 -2.24 -13.84 -5.50
N GLU A 252 -2.24 -13.60 -4.19
CA GLU A 252 -2.22 -12.22 -3.65
C GLU A 252 -0.87 -11.51 -3.88
N ILE A 253 0.25 -12.25 -3.90
CA ILE A 253 1.61 -11.69 -3.87
C ILE A 253 2.28 -11.70 -5.25
N ALA A 254 2.11 -12.77 -6.03
CA ALA A 254 2.90 -13.01 -7.24
C ALA A 254 2.40 -12.23 -8.47
N THR A 255 3.27 -12.12 -9.48
CA THR A 255 2.92 -11.54 -10.77
C THR A 255 2.10 -12.52 -11.62
N GLN A 256 1.27 -12.01 -12.53
CA GLN A 256 0.44 -12.84 -13.40
C GLN A 256 1.28 -13.78 -14.28
N ASP A 257 2.41 -13.29 -14.81
CA ASP A 257 3.39 -14.11 -15.53
C ASP A 257 3.90 -15.29 -14.68
N PHE A 258 4.29 -15.03 -13.44
CA PHE A 258 4.71 -16.09 -12.51
C PHE A 258 3.60 -17.11 -12.27
N LEU A 259 2.38 -16.67 -12.02
CA LEU A 259 1.23 -17.56 -11.79
C LEU A 259 0.94 -18.43 -13.01
N SER A 260 1.00 -17.85 -14.22
CA SER A 260 0.78 -18.58 -15.47
C SER A 260 1.85 -19.66 -15.70
N LYS A 261 3.13 -19.34 -15.42
CA LYS A 261 4.27 -20.26 -15.49
C LYS A 261 4.21 -21.34 -14.42
N VAL A 262 3.75 -21.01 -13.21
CA VAL A 262 3.50 -22.02 -12.17
C VAL A 262 2.40 -22.96 -12.66
N ALA A 263 1.25 -22.44 -13.09
CA ALA A 263 0.13 -23.24 -13.58
C ALA A 263 0.54 -24.18 -14.74
N SER A 264 1.34 -23.71 -15.70
CA SER A 264 1.83 -24.56 -16.81
C SER A 264 2.79 -25.67 -16.36
N ASN A 265 3.48 -25.48 -15.23
CA ASN A 265 4.42 -26.46 -14.68
C ASN A 265 3.76 -27.50 -13.74
N LEU A 266 2.47 -27.33 -13.40
CA LEU A 266 1.71 -28.34 -12.65
C LEU A 266 1.17 -29.43 -13.61
N PRO A 267 1.29 -30.73 -13.27
CA PRO A 267 0.68 -31.80 -14.04
C PRO A 267 -0.83 -31.79 -13.81
N VAL A 268 -1.59 -31.25 -14.76
CA VAL A 268 -3.06 -31.33 -14.72
C VAL A 268 -3.44 -32.72 -15.24
N GLN A 269 -4.00 -33.57 -14.37
CA GLN A 269 -4.72 -34.78 -14.77
C GLN A 269 -6.21 -34.43 -14.99
N GLU A 270 -6.92 -35.21 -15.81
CA GLU A 270 -8.30 -34.91 -16.26
C GLU A 270 -9.40 -35.29 -15.23
N ASP A 271 -9.08 -35.58 -13.96
CA ASP A 271 -10.09 -35.99 -12.98
C ASP A 271 -10.74 -34.78 -12.26
N VAL A 272 -12.06 -34.82 -12.09
CA VAL A 272 -12.89 -33.72 -11.54
C VAL A 272 -12.58 -33.42 -10.06
N ASN A 273 -11.99 -34.38 -9.34
CA ASN A 273 -11.60 -34.25 -7.93
C ASN A 273 -10.10 -33.98 -7.73
N ASP A 274 -9.36 -33.68 -8.79
CA ASP A 274 -7.92 -33.46 -8.67
C ASP A 274 -7.60 -32.20 -7.88
N PRO A 275 -6.80 -32.30 -6.79
CA PRO A 275 -6.30 -31.14 -6.05
C PRO A 275 -5.56 -30.15 -6.96
N PHE A 276 -4.94 -30.65 -8.03
CA PHE A 276 -4.23 -29.86 -9.03
C PHE A 276 -5.16 -28.92 -9.82
N LYS A 277 -6.39 -29.35 -10.16
CA LYS A 277 -7.36 -28.52 -10.87
C LYS A 277 -7.92 -27.41 -9.97
N LYS A 278 -8.17 -27.73 -8.69
CA LYS A 278 -8.56 -26.72 -7.68
C LYS A 278 -7.46 -25.69 -7.49
N ILE A 279 -6.20 -26.10 -7.39
CA ILE A 279 -5.06 -25.18 -7.32
C ILE A 279 -4.97 -24.32 -8.58
N ALA A 280 -5.14 -24.90 -9.78
CA ALA A 280 -5.12 -24.12 -11.02
C ALA A 280 -6.22 -23.04 -11.05
N SER A 281 -7.42 -23.35 -10.54
CA SER A 281 -8.54 -22.39 -10.41
C SER A 281 -8.32 -21.33 -9.33
N ILE A 282 -7.60 -21.67 -8.25
CA ILE A 282 -7.17 -20.68 -7.25
C ILE A 282 -6.09 -19.76 -7.82
N LEU A 283 -5.09 -20.33 -8.50
CA LEU A 283 -3.99 -19.58 -9.14
C LEU A 283 -4.48 -18.72 -10.31
N SER A 284 -5.61 -19.06 -10.94
CA SER A 284 -6.27 -18.21 -11.92
C SER A 284 -7.08 -17.08 -11.30
N GLY A 285 -7.18 -16.99 -9.97
CA GLY A 285 -7.83 -15.89 -9.25
C GLY A 285 -9.36 -15.81 -9.35
N GLU A 286 -10.00 -16.66 -10.17
CA GLU A 286 -11.45 -16.65 -10.37
C GLU A 286 -12.22 -16.89 -9.06
N GLU A 287 -11.74 -17.83 -8.25
CA GLU A 287 -12.35 -18.16 -6.95
C GLU A 287 -12.14 -17.04 -5.93
N SER A 288 -10.94 -16.45 -5.86
CA SER A 288 -10.66 -15.30 -4.98
C SER A 288 -11.61 -14.14 -5.29
N ILE A 289 -11.76 -13.80 -6.58
CA ILE A 289 -12.63 -12.72 -7.04
C ILE A 289 -14.09 -13.02 -6.70
N ARG A 290 -14.57 -14.23 -6.94
CA ARG A 290 -15.93 -14.66 -6.63
C ARG A 290 -16.25 -14.48 -5.15
N LEU A 291 -15.32 -14.87 -4.27
CA LEU A 291 -15.49 -14.76 -2.82
C LEU A 291 -15.49 -13.30 -2.35
N TYR A 292 -14.60 -12.46 -2.88
CA TYR A 292 -14.60 -11.04 -2.57
C TYR A 292 -15.85 -10.32 -3.10
N LEU A 293 -16.34 -10.71 -4.28
CA LEU A 293 -17.57 -10.18 -4.85
C LEU A 293 -18.78 -10.52 -3.96
N GLU A 294 -18.88 -11.77 -3.51
CA GLU A 294 -19.93 -12.22 -2.59
C GLU A 294 -19.93 -11.40 -1.29
N PHE A 295 -18.74 -11.17 -0.73
CA PHE A 295 -18.56 -10.33 0.45
C PHE A 295 -19.04 -8.89 0.23
N LEU A 296 -18.69 -8.28 -0.90
CA LEU A 296 -19.07 -6.89 -1.21
C LEU A 296 -20.56 -6.75 -1.52
N TYR A 297 -21.16 -7.74 -2.21
CA TYR A 297 -22.57 -7.76 -2.54
C TYR A 297 -23.45 -7.82 -1.28
N ARG A 298 -23.12 -8.73 -0.35
CA ARG A 298 -23.88 -8.91 0.90
C ARG A 298 -23.76 -7.73 1.85
N ASN A 299 -22.54 -7.22 2.03
CA ASN A 299 -22.25 -6.20 3.05
C ASN A 299 -22.35 -4.77 2.50
N ASN A 300 -23.22 -4.52 1.53
CA ASN A 300 -23.32 -3.19 0.93
C ASN A 300 -24.00 -2.17 1.87
N HIS A 301 -23.19 -1.32 2.52
CA HIS A 301 -23.64 -0.21 3.36
C HIS A 301 -23.43 1.17 2.71
N THR A 302 -23.56 1.25 1.38
CA THR A 302 -23.56 2.53 0.66
C THR A 302 -24.80 3.37 1.01
N ASP A 303 -24.62 4.68 1.20
CA ASP A 303 -25.71 5.60 1.46
C ASP A 303 -26.10 6.36 0.19
N LEU A 304 -27.20 5.96 -0.43
CA LEU A 304 -27.75 6.61 -1.63
C LEU A 304 -28.19 8.07 -1.37
N MET A 305 -28.45 8.47 -0.12
CA MET A 305 -28.82 9.86 0.19
C MET A 305 -27.65 10.82 0.00
N ILE A 306 -26.42 10.36 0.24
CA ILE A 306 -25.21 11.13 -0.01
C ILE A 306 -25.15 11.53 -1.48
N LEU A 307 -25.30 10.56 -2.39
CA LEU A 307 -25.30 10.79 -3.82
C LEU A 307 -26.46 11.68 -4.28
N LYS A 308 -27.66 11.51 -3.70
CA LYS A 308 -28.82 12.37 -4.00
C LYS A 308 -28.59 13.83 -3.57
N ASN A 309 -28.00 14.07 -2.40
CA ASN A 309 -27.66 15.42 -1.93
C ASN A 309 -26.60 16.07 -2.82
N THR A 310 -25.55 15.33 -3.18
CA THR A 310 -24.48 15.82 -4.06
C THR A 310 -25.01 16.11 -5.46
N LYS A 311 -25.86 15.24 -6.02
CA LYS A 311 -26.57 15.49 -7.28
C LYS A 311 -27.45 16.75 -7.22
N GLY A 312 -28.16 16.97 -6.12
CA GLY A 312 -29.03 18.14 -5.95
C GLY A 312 -28.28 19.46 -5.81
N ALA A 313 -27.06 19.44 -5.27
CA ALA A 313 -26.20 20.61 -5.12
C ALA A 313 -25.45 20.99 -6.41
N LEU A 314 -25.12 20.00 -7.24
CA LEU A 314 -24.32 20.19 -8.45
C LEU A 314 -25.18 20.48 -9.68
N GLU A 315 -24.75 21.48 -10.46
CA GLU A 315 -25.40 21.81 -11.73
C GLU A 315 -25.10 20.75 -12.79
N SER A 316 -26.13 20.05 -13.27
CA SER A 316 -25.98 18.94 -14.22
C SER A 316 -25.57 19.35 -15.64
N ARG A 317 -25.45 20.65 -15.93
CA ARG A 317 -24.98 21.16 -17.23
C ARG A 317 -23.47 21.26 -17.31
N ASN A 318 -22.78 21.30 -16.17
CA ASN A 318 -21.33 21.35 -16.17
C ASN A 318 -20.76 19.93 -16.32
N SER A 319 -20.02 19.73 -17.41
CA SER A 319 -19.35 18.47 -17.74
C SER A 319 -18.47 17.95 -16.59
N ILE A 320 -17.74 18.84 -15.91
CA ILE A 320 -16.81 18.48 -14.83
C ILE A 320 -17.55 17.91 -13.62
N TYR A 321 -18.67 18.51 -13.24
CA TYR A 321 -19.48 18.04 -12.12
C TYR A 321 -20.19 16.72 -12.43
N HIS A 322 -20.59 16.53 -13.68
CA HIS A 322 -21.16 15.27 -14.14
C HIS A 322 -20.12 14.14 -14.06
N SER A 323 -18.90 14.37 -14.55
CA SER A 323 -17.79 13.42 -14.41
C SER A 323 -17.45 13.15 -12.95
N ALA A 324 -17.37 14.17 -12.09
CA ALA A 324 -17.08 14.01 -10.67
C ALA A 324 -18.09 13.10 -9.96
N LEU A 325 -19.40 13.35 -10.18
CA LEU A 325 -20.47 12.56 -9.57
C LEU A 325 -20.47 11.12 -10.11
N THR A 326 -20.15 10.94 -11.38
CA THR A 326 -19.98 9.63 -12.01
C THR A 326 -18.85 8.84 -11.36
N PHE A 327 -17.67 9.45 -11.17
CA PHE A 327 -16.55 8.82 -10.47
C PHE A 327 -16.87 8.51 -9.01
N ALA A 328 -17.53 9.43 -8.30
CA ALA A 328 -17.93 9.20 -6.91
C ALA A 328 -18.89 8.02 -6.77
N ASN A 329 -19.90 7.93 -7.66
CA ASN A 329 -20.79 6.78 -7.71
C ASN A 329 -20.05 5.47 -8.01
N ALA A 330 -19.14 5.51 -8.99
CA ALA A 330 -18.31 4.35 -9.36
C ALA A 330 -17.50 3.83 -8.17
N PHE A 331 -16.87 4.72 -7.40
CA PHE A 331 -16.07 4.33 -6.24
C PHE A 331 -16.92 3.85 -5.07
N MET A 332 -18.04 4.53 -4.76
CA MET A 332 -18.94 4.10 -3.67
C MET A 332 -19.47 2.68 -3.89
N HIS A 333 -19.81 2.34 -5.13
CA HIS A 333 -20.37 1.04 -5.50
C HIS A 333 -19.35 0.09 -6.12
N ALA A 334 -18.05 0.34 -5.93
CA ALA A 334 -17.00 -0.49 -6.52
C ALA A 334 -17.12 -1.96 -6.06
N GLY A 335 -17.36 -2.87 -7.01
CA GLY A 335 -17.51 -4.31 -6.76
C GLY A 335 -18.79 -4.73 -6.03
N THR A 336 -19.79 -3.85 -5.87
CA THR A 336 -21.07 -4.21 -5.20
C THR A 336 -22.20 -4.52 -6.19
N THR A 337 -21.95 -4.46 -7.50
CA THR A 337 -22.91 -4.73 -8.61
C THR A 337 -24.23 -3.95 -8.58
N SER A 338 -24.31 -2.90 -7.78
CA SER A 338 -25.53 -2.11 -7.56
C SER A 338 -25.58 -0.89 -8.49
N ASP A 339 -26.42 -0.99 -9.53
CA ASP A 339 -26.64 0.11 -10.49
C ASP A 339 -27.86 0.98 -10.15
N GLU A 340 -28.42 0.84 -8.95
CA GLU A 340 -29.71 1.47 -8.59
C GLU A 340 -29.66 2.99 -8.83
N PHE A 341 -28.54 3.63 -8.51
CA PHE A 341 -28.34 5.05 -8.76
C PHE A 341 -28.42 5.41 -10.24
N LEU A 342 -27.78 4.66 -11.13
CA LEU A 342 -27.78 4.96 -12.57
C LEU A 342 -29.17 4.70 -13.18
N ARG A 343 -29.84 3.61 -12.78
CA ARG A 343 -31.20 3.26 -13.25
C ARG A 343 -32.25 4.28 -12.82
N GLN A 344 -32.16 4.80 -11.60
CA GLN A 344 -33.06 5.86 -11.12
C GLN A 344 -32.83 7.22 -11.81
N ASN A 345 -31.66 7.43 -12.43
CA ASN A 345 -31.21 8.73 -12.90
C ASN A 345 -30.84 8.75 -14.40
N LEU A 346 -31.57 7.99 -15.22
CA LEU A 346 -31.34 7.91 -16.68
C LEU A 346 -31.42 9.27 -17.39
N GLU A 347 -32.35 10.15 -16.99
CA GLU A 347 -32.44 11.51 -17.55
C GLU A 347 -31.23 12.40 -17.24
N TRP A 348 -30.52 12.10 -16.14
CA TRP A 348 -29.28 12.80 -15.80
C TRP A 348 -28.09 12.21 -16.55
N LEU A 349 -28.08 10.89 -16.76
CA LEU A 349 -27.08 10.20 -17.57
C LEU A 349 -27.14 10.63 -19.04
N SER A 350 -28.34 10.80 -19.60
CA SER A 350 -28.53 11.20 -21.00
C SER A 350 -27.99 12.62 -21.32
N ARG A 351 -27.78 13.45 -20.29
CA ARG A 351 -27.17 14.79 -20.43
C ARG A 351 -25.65 14.74 -20.56
N ALA A 352 -25.02 13.58 -20.39
CA ALA A 352 -23.58 13.41 -20.58
C ALA A 352 -23.18 13.60 -22.04
N THR A 353 -22.13 14.38 -22.28
CA THR A 353 -21.60 14.68 -23.62
C THR A 353 -20.14 14.23 -23.74
N ASN A 354 -19.75 13.71 -24.91
CA ASN A 354 -18.37 13.36 -25.27
C ASN A 354 -17.67 12.47 -24.20
N TRP A 355 -16.53 12.91 -23.66
CA TRP A 355 -15.72 12.19 -22.66
C TRP A 355 -16.40 11.93 -21.32
N THR A 356 -17.41 12.73 -20.96
CA THR A 356 -18.25 12.44 -19.79
C THR A 356 -19.09 11.20 -20.02
N LYS A 357 -19.58 11.00 -21.25
CA LYS A 357 -20.31 9.78 -21.62
C LYS A 357 -19.38 8.57 -21.64
N PHE A 358 -18.15 8.74 -22.15
CA PHE A 358 -17.10 7.71 -22.05
C PHE A 358 -16.86 7.28 -20.60
N SER A 359 -16.66 8.24 -19.70
CA SER A 359 -16.42 7.99 -18.27
C SER A 359 -17.66 7.39 -17.58
N ALA A 360 -18.87 7.76 -18.01
CA ALA A 360 -20.11 7.22 -17.46
C ALA A 360 -20.33 5.76 -17.85
N THR A 361 -19.96 5.36 -19.06
CA THR A 361 -19.99 3.94 -19.44
C THR A 361 -18.84 3.17 -18.77
N ALA A 362 -17.64 3.75 -18.68
CA ALA A 362 -16.50 3.15 -17.97
C ALA A 362 -16.77 2.94 -16.47
N ALA A 363 -17.58 3.80 -15.84
CA ALA A 363 -18.00 3.66 -14.44
C ALA A 363 -18.73 2.34 -14.15
N LEU A 364 -19.49 1.81 -15.12
CA LEU A 364 -20.15 0.50 -14.97
C LEU A 364 -19.12 -0.61 -14.75
N GLY A 365 -17.94 -0.50 -15.36
CA GLY A 365 -16.86 -1.47 -15.18
C GLY A 365 -16.32 -1.49 -13.75
N VAL A 366 -16.28 -0.35 -13.08
CA VAL A 366 -15.86 -0.26 -11.66
C VAL A 366 -16.95 -0.81 -10.72
N ILE A 367 -18.23 -0.53 -11.02
CA ILE A 367 -19.35 -1.00 -10.20
C ILE A 367 -19.50 -2.54 -10.27
N HIS A 368 -19.37 -3.09 -11.48
CA HIS A 368 -19.44 -4.53 -11.74
C HIS A 368 -18.08 -5.24 -11.68
N LYS A 369 -17.07 -4.61 -11.08
CA LYS A 369 -15.75 -5.22 -10.93
C LYS A 369 -15.86 -6.57 -10.22
N GLY A 370 -15.30 -7.62 -10.82
CA GLY A 370 -15.31 -8.98 -10.30
C GLY A 370 -16.40 -9.91 -10.86
N GLN A 371 -17.37 -9.40 -11.63
CA GLN A 371 -18.37 -10.25 -12.29
C GLN A 371 -17.82 -10.79 -13.62
N LEU A 372 -16.92 -11.78 -13.56
CA LEU A 372 -16.24 -12.32 -14.75
C LEU A 372 -17.23 -12.95 -15.75
N SER A 373 -18.12 -13.83 -15.27
CA SER A 373 -19.03 -14.64 -16.10
C SER A 373 -20.15 -13.85 -16.82
N GLN A 374 -20.64 -12.76 -16.22
CA GLN A 374 -21.73 -11.95 -16.78
C GLN A 374 -21.24 -10.64 -17.38
N SER A 375 -19.93 -10.35 -17.34
CA SER A 375 -19.33 -9.11 -17.84
C SER A 375 -19.78 -8.78 -19.27
N MET A 376 -19.75 -9.78 -20.17
CA MET A 376 -20.16 -9.63 -21.57
C MET A 376 -21.66 -9.39 -21.73
N ASN A 377 -22.50 -10.07 -20.94
CA ASN A 377 -23.96 -9.93 -21.02
C ASN A 377 -24.43 -8.57 -20.50
N LEU A 378 -23.82 -8.07 -19.42
CA LEU A 378 -24.14 -6.77 -18.83
C LEU A 378 -23.77 -5.60 -19.76
N LEU A 379 -22.62 -5.71 -20.43
CA LEU A 379 -22.12 -4.69 -21.34
C LEU A 379 -22.61 -4.86 -22.78
N ALA A 380 -23.24 -5.98 -23.14
CA ALA A 380 -23.75 -6.26 -24.48
C ALA A 380 -24.57 -5.11 -25.12
N PRO A 381 -25.41 -4.35 -24.39
CA PRO A 381 -26.14 -3.21 -24.97
C PRO A 381 -25.26 -2.01 -25.32
N TYR A 382 -24.06 -1.91 -24.73
CA TYR A 382 -23.11 -0.81 -24.90
C TYR A 382 -21.88 -1.21 -25.73
N LEU A 383 -21.69 -2.50 -26.00
CA LEU A 383 -20.61 -3.01 -26.84
C LEU A 383 -20.89 -2.74 -28.32
N PRO A 384 -19.85 -2.53 -29.14
CA PRO A 384 -20.01 -2.41 -30.58
C PRO A 384 -20.53 -3.74 -31.15
N GLN A 385 -21.78 -3.76 -31.63
CA GLN A 385 -22.35 -4.90 -32.33
C GLN A 385 -22.30 -4.67 -33.84
N GLU A 386 -21.84 -5.67 -34.59
CA GLU A 386 -21.87 -5.67 -36.06
C GLU A 386 -23.33 -5.51 -36.55
N GLY A 387 -23.69 -4.31 -37.01
CA GLY A 387 -25.00 -4.00 -37.60
C GLY A 387 -25.94 -3.14 -36.73
N ALA A 388 -25.62 -2.83 -35.47
CA ALA A 388 -26.43 -1.96 -34.62
C ALA A 388 -25.97 -0.49 -34.69
N GLN A 389 -26.60 0.31 -35.56
CA GLN A 389 -26.43 1.78 -35.56
C GLN A 389 -27.20 2.43 -34.40
N GLY A 390 -26.74 2.26 -33.15
CA GLY A 390 -27.43 2.79 -31.98
C GLY A 390 -26.57 3.41 -30.88
N GLY A 391 -25.26 3.12 -30.84
CA GLY A 391 -24.34 3.63 -29.81
C GLY A 391 -23.66 4.94 -30.23
N SER A 392 -23.38 5.82 -29.26
CA SER A 392 -22.39 6.88 -29.48
C SER A 392 -20.98 6.30 -29.32
N GLU A 393 -20.04 6.72 -30.14
CA GLU A 393 -18.64 6.24 -30.17
C GLU A 393 -17.96 6.27 -28.78
N TYR A 394 -18.26 7.30 -27.99
CA TYR A 394 -17.77 7.42 -26.60
C TYR A 394 -18.31 6.34 -25.66
N SER A 395 -19.55 5.90 -25.85
CA SER A 395 -20.13 4.81 -25.06
C SER A 395 -19.56 3.46 -25.48
N GLU A 396 -19.35 3.26 -26.77
CA GLU A 396 -18.73 2.03 -27.30
C GLU A 396 -17.25 1.92 -26.86
N GLY A 397 -16.48 3.00 -26.93
CA GLY A 397 -15.13 3.02 -26.36
C GLY A 397 -15.13 2.84 -24.84
N GLY A 398 -16.06 3.49 -24.14
CA GLY A 398 -16.18 3.38 -22.68
C GLY A 398 -16.58 1.98 -22.20
N SER A 399 -17.36 1.22 -22.99
CA SER A 399 -17.74 -0.15 -22.66
C SER A 399 -16.59 -1.13 -22.83
N LEU A 400 -15.72 -0.95 -23.83
CA LEU A 400 -14.49 -1.74 -23.98
C LEU A 400 -13.52 -1.50 -22.81
N TYR A 401 -13.40 -0.25 -22.36
CA TYR A 401 -12.60 0.06 -21.17
C TYR A 401 -13.24 -0.52 -19.90
N ALA A 402 -14.57 -0.44 -19.75
CA ALA A 402 -15.30 -1.08 -18.65
C ALA A 402 -15.07 -2.59 -18.62
N LEU A 403 -15.09 -3.25 -19.77
CA LEU A 403 -14.86 -4.69 -19.90
C LEU A 403 -13.46 -5.09 -19.42
N GLY A 404 -12.44 -4.25 -19.74
CA GLY A 404 -11.09 -4.43 -19.22
C GLY A 404 -10.98 -4.21 -17.71
N LEU A 405 -11.69 -3.22 -17.15
CA LEU A 405 -11.70 -2.96 -15.70
C LEU A 405 -12.37 -4.08 -14.89
N ILE A 406 -13.41 -4.72 -15.44
CA ILE A 406 -14.07 -5.87 -14.79
C ILE A 406 -13.14 -7.07 -14.73
N ASN A 407 -12.43 -7.33 -15.83
CA ASN A 407 -11.54 -8.47 -16.00
C ASN A 407 -10.06 -8.11 -15.78
N ALA A 408 -9.78 -7.13 -14.93
CA ALA A 408 -8.42 -6.71 -14.64
C ALA A 408 -7.59 -7.90 -14.14
N ASN A 409 -6.42 -8.12 -14.76
CA ASN A 409 -5.47 -9.24 -14.56
C ASN A 409 -5.97 -10.64 -14.95
N HIS A 410 -7.27 -10.84 -15.18
CA HIS A 410 -7.89 -12.17 -15.28
C HIS A 410 -8.61 -12.39 -16.62
N GLY A 411 -8.16 -11.71 -17.68
CA GLY A 411 -8.94 -11.56 -18.91
C GLY A 411 -8.71 -12.58 -20.03
N GLN A 412 -8.25 -13.83 -19.80
CA GLN A 412 -7.82 -14.73 -20.91
C GLN A 412 -8.84 -14.82 -22.07
N ASP A 413 -10.13 -14.99 -21.76
CA ASP A 413 -11.19 -15.05 -22.77
C ASP A 413 -11.46 -13.68 -23.43
N VAL A 414 -11.44 -12.62 -22.62
CA VAL A 414 -11.77 -11.25 -22.99
C VAL A 414 -10.66 -10.58 -23.81
N LEU A 415 -9.41 -10.98 -23.60
CA LEU A 415 -8.25 -10.49 -24.33
C LEU A 415 -8.41 -10.74 -25.84
N SER A 416 -8.89 -11.93 -26.22
CA SER A 416 -9.13 -12.29 -27.62
C SER A 416 -10.17 -11.37 -28.28
N PHE A 417 -11.23 -11.02 -27.53
CA PHE A 417 -12.29 -10.14 -27.98
C PHE A 417 -11.82 -8.69 -28.10
N LEU A 418 -11.11 -8.17 -27.09
CA LEU A 418 -10.56 -6.81 -27.11
C LEU A 418 -9.53 -6.63 -28.23
N LYS A 419 -8.68 -7.64 -28.46
CA LYS A 419 -7.75 -7.74 -29.58
C LYS A 419 -8.47 -7.64 -30.92
N LYS A 420 -9.54 -8.43 -31.11
CA LYS A 420 -10.37 -8.34 -32.32
C LYS A 420 -11.00 -6.94 -32.48
N ALA A 421 -11.56 -6.38 -31.40
CA ALA A 421 -12.18 -5.06 -31.42
C ALA A 421 -11.19 -3.93 -31.76
N LEU A 422 -9.93 -4.05 -31.31
CA LEU A 422 -8.86 -3.11 -31.64
C LEU A 422 -8.48 -3.18 -33.12
N LYS A 423 -8.43 -4.39 -33.69
CA LYS A 423 -8.07 -4.63 -35.10
C LYS A 423 -9.15 -4.21 -36.09
N ASP A 424 -10.41 -4.43 -35.74
CA ASP A 424 -11.54 -4.22 -36.65
C ASP A 424 -12.01 -2.75 -36.73
N THR A 425 -11.50 -1.87 -35.87
CA THR A 425 -12.00 -0.50 -35.73
C THR A 425 -10.94 0.56 -36.06
N ASP A 426 -11.28 1.51 -36.94
CA ASP A 426 -10.44 2.67 -37.30
C ASP A 426 -10.79 3.95 -36.51
N LYS A 427 -11.78 3.91 -35.62
CA LYS A 427 -12.22 5.09 -34.85
C LYS A 427 -11.36 5.28 -33.60
N GLU A 428 -10.76 6.47 -33.47
CA GLU A 428 -9.82 6.82 -32.39
C GLU A 428 -10.37 6.58 -30.98
N VAL A 429 -11.64 6.93 -30.72
CA VAL A 429 -12.26 6.82 -29.38
C VAL A 429 -12.48 5.36 -28.98
N ILE A 430 -12.82 4.50 -29.94
CA ILE A 430 -13.03 3.07 -29.70
C ILE A 430 -11.68 2.39 -29.54
N GLN A 431 -10.70 2.70 -30.39
CA GLN A 431 -9.31 2.24 -30.23
C GLN A 431 -8.73 2.67 -28.88
N HIS A 432 -9.04 3.87 -28.41
CA HIS A 432 -8.61 4.35 -27.10
C HIS A 432 -9.17 3.50 -25.95
N GLY A 433 -10.48 3.23 -25.98
CA GLY A 433 -11.13 2.37 -24.99
C GLY A 433 -10.65 0.92 -25.05
N ALA A 434 -10.47 0.37 -26.26
CA ALA A 434 -9.94 -0.96 -26.50
C ALA A 434 -8.50 -1.10 -26.00
N GLY A 435 -7.62 -0.13 -26.30
CA GLY A 435 -6.22 -0.12 -25.86
C GLY A 435 -6.09 -0.07 -24.34
N LEU A 436 -6.83 0.83 -23.66
CA LEU A 436 -6.84 0.86 -22.19
C LEU A 436 -7.42 -0.42 -21.58
N GLY A 437 -8.52 -0.92 -22.13
CA GLY A 437 -9.14 -2.16 -21.66
C GLY A 437 -8.21 -3.37 -21.82
N LEU A 438 -7.52 -3.46 -22.95
CA LEU A 438 -6.55 -4.51 -23.28
C LEU A 438 -5.33 -4.44 -22.35
N GLY A 439 -4.82 -3.24 -22.08
CA GLY A 439 -3.71 -3.04 -21.14
C GLY A 439 -4.04 -3.45 -19.71
N VAL A 440 -5.26 -3.15 -19.23
CA VAL A 440 -5.71 -3.54 -17.87
C VAL A 440 -6.02 -5.04 -17.78
N ALA A 441 -6.67 -5.61 -18.79
CA ALA A 441 -6.96 -7.03 -18.82
C ALA A 441 -5.69 -7.89 -18.98
N GLY A 442 -4.71 -7.38 -19.74
CA GLY A 442 -3.46 -8.05 -20.07
C GLY A 442 -2.26 -7.63 -19.21
N MET A 443 -2.50 -7.05 -18.04
CA MET A 443 -1.43 -6.51 -17.20
C MET A 443 -0.45 -7.59 -16.76
N ALA A 444 0.85 -7.34 -16.93
CA ALA A 444 1.94 -8.25 -16.57
C ALA A 444 1.84 -9.66 -17.17
N THR A 445 1.29 -9.78 -18.39
CA THR A 445 1.22 -11.06 -19.14
C THR A 445 2.43 -11.30 -20.06
N ASP A 446 3.24 -10.27 -20.32
CA ASP A 446 4.41 -10.30 -21.20
C ASP A 446 4.12 -10.75 -22.66
N SER A 447 2.86 -10.72 -23.09
CA SER A 447 2.46 -11.20 -24.42
C SER A 447 2.99 -10.30 -25.56
N GLU A 448 3.86 -10.85 -26.39
CA GLU A 448 4.39 -10.18 -27.59
C GLU A 448 3.30 -9.87 -28.62
N ASP A 449 2.29 -10.73 -28.73
CA ASP A 449 1.21 -10.56 -29.69
C ASP A 449 0.39 -9.29 -29.41
N ILE A 450 0.07 -9.04 -28.13
CA ILE A 450 -0.67 -7.85 -27.70
C ILE A 450 0.19 -6.61 -27.88
N TYR A 451 1.48 -6.70 -27.55
CA TYR A 451 2.44 -5.61 -27.72
C TYR A 451 2.55 -5.17 -29.19
N ASN A 452 2.66 -6.12 -30.12
CA ASN A 452 2.76 -5.82 -31.55
C ASN A 452 1.51 -5.15 -32.15
N GLU A 453 0.33 -5.50 -31.64
CA GLU A 453 -0.91 -4.85 -32.07
C GLU A 453 -1.05 -3.43 -31.52
N LEU A 454 -0.70 -3.22 -30.25
CA LEU A 454 -0.66 -1.89 -29.66
C LEU A 454 0.38 -0.99 -30.36
N LYS A 455 1.52 -1.57 -30.75
CA LYS A 455 2.55 -0.90 -31.56
C LYS A 455 2.02 -0.45 -32.93
N THR A 456 1.19 -1.28 -33.57
CA THR A 456 0.55 -0.91 -34.85
C THR A 456 -0.38 0.30 -34.68
N VAL A 457 -1.13 0.35 -33.58
CA VAL A 457 -1.98 1.50 -33.22
C VAL A 457 -1.14 2.73 -32.89
N LEU A 458 -0.02 2.55 -32.19
CA LEU A 458 0.91 3.63 -31.88
C LEU A 458 1.46 4.27 -33.17
N PHE A 459 1.90 3.47 -34.14
CA PHE A 459 2.42 3.93 -35.43
C PHE A 459 1.38 4.58 -36.35
N SER A 460 0.09 4.46 -36.05
CA SER A 460 -0.95 5.22 -36.73
C SER A 460 -0.92 6.72 -36.41
N ASP A 461 -0.13 7.14 -35.40
CA ASP A 461 0.09 8.51 -34.95
C ASP A 461 -1.20 9.27 -34.56
N SER A 462 -2.22 8.55 -34.10
CA SER A 462 -3.43 9.15 -33.53
C SER A 462 -3.17 9.65 -32.12
N ALA A 463 -3.46 10.93 -31.86
CA ALA A 463 -3.14 11.57 -30.58
C ALA A 463 -3.83 10.95 -29.36
N VAL A 464 -5.05 10.41 -29.51
CA VAL A 464 -5.84 9.84 -28.39
C VAL A 464 -5.64 8.32 -28.27
N ALA A 465 -5.64 7.61 -29.40
CA ALA A 465 -5.39 6.18 -29.40
C ALA A 465 -3.92 5.85 -29.05
N GLY A 466 -2.97 6.70 -29.46
CA GLY A 466 -1.55 6.57 -29.15
C GLY A 466 -1.21 6.75 -27.67
N GLU A 467 -1.91 7.64 -26.95
CA GLU A 467 -1.76 7.80 -25.49
C GLU A 467 -2.13 6.52 -24.73
N SER A 468 -3.27 5.92 -25.09
CA SER A 468 -3.71 4.64 -24.54
C SER A 468 -2.81 3.48 -24.96
N ALA A 469 -2.33 3.47 -26.20
CA ALA A 469 -1.44 2.42 -26.70
C ALA A 469 -0.10 2.44 -25.95
N GLY A 470 0.52 3.61 -25.80
CA GLY A 470 1.78 3.75 -25.05
C GLY A 470 1.64 3.32 -23.58
N LEU A 471 0.54 3.70 -22.93
CA LEU A 471 0.26 3.25 -21.56
C LEU A 471 -0.01 1.74 -21.49
N ALA A 472 -0.79 1.20 -22.41
CA ALA A 472 -1.13 -0.23 -22.46
C ALA A 472 0.09 -1.11 -22.74
N MET A 473 1.02 -0.68 -23.60
CA MET A 473 2.29 -1.37 -23.83
C MET A 473 3.08 -1.52 -22.53
N GLY A 474 3.16 -0.45 -21.73
CA GLY A 474 3.80 -0.50 -20.41
C GLY A 474 3.06 -1.38 -19.38
N LEU A 475 1.73 -1.44 -19.43
CA LEU A 475 0.94 -2.32 -18.56
C LEU A 475 1.12 -3.81 -18.92
N VAL A 476 1.22 -4.15 -20.21
CA VAL A 476 1.42 -5.53 -20.68
C VAL A 476 2.84 -6.03 -20.34
N LYS A 477 3.85 -5.18 -20.56
CA LYS A 477 5.28 -5.45 -20.28
C LYS A 477 5.71 -5.01 -18.87
N LEU A 478 4.76 -4.96 -17.93
CA LEU A 478 5.00 -4.46 -16.57
C LEU A 478 6.04 -5.32 -15.83
N GLY A 479 7.11 -4.68 -15.36
CA GLY A 479 8.15 -5.32 -14.53
C GLY A 479 9.07 -6.29 -15.28
N THR A 480 9.06 -6.36 -16.61
CA THR A 480 9.92 -7.29 -17.37
C THR A 480 11.32 -6.73 -17.66
N ALA A 481 11.50 -5.40 -17.64
CA ALA A 481 12.74 -4.72 -18.01
C ALA A 481 13.30 -5.15 -19.38
N SER A 482 12.43 -5.40 -20.36
CA SER A 482 12.87 -5.69 -21.73
C SER A 482 13.54 -4.45 -22.35
N GLU A 483 14.83 -4.57 -22.68
CA GLU A 483 15.60 -3.50 -23.35
C GLU A 483 14.99 -3.14 -24.71
N GLU A 484 14.55 -4.14 -25.48
CA GLU A 484 13.94 -3.95 -26.80
C GLU A 484 12.70 -3.05 -26.72
N ALA A 485 11.78 -3.34 -25.79
CA ALA A 485 10.56 -2.56 -25.63
C ALA A 485 10.87 -1.11 -25.20
N VAL A 486 11.87 -0.92 -24.34
CA VAL A 486 12.27 0.41 -23.84
C VAL A 486 12.90 1.23 -24.95
N GLU A 487 13.83 0.66 -25.72
CA GLU A 487 14.49 1.34 -26.84
C GLU A 487 13.47 1.74 -27.92
N GLU A 488 12.56 0.84 -28.28
CA GLU A 488 11.53 1.13 -29.28
C GLU A 488 10.58 2.25 -28.84
N MET A 489 10.09 2.20 -27.59
CA MET A 489 9.20 3.23 -27.05
C MET A 489 9.91 4.58 -26.92
N LEU A 490 11.18 4.58 -26.52
CA LEU A 490 11.98 5.80 -26.38
C LEU A 490 12.29 6.41 -27.75
N GLN A 491 12.64 5.60 -28.75
CA GLN A 491 12.84 6.08 -30.11
C GLN A 491 11.58 6.76 -30.65
N TYR A 492 10.42 6.11 -30.51
CA TYR A 492 9.16 6.68 -31.00
C TYR A 492 8.74 7.94 -30.21
N ALA A 493 9.06 8.01 -28.92
CA ALA A 493 8.81 9.20 -28.11
C ALA A 493 9.62 10.43 -28.59
N HIS A 494 10.81 10.24 -29.17
CA HIS A 494 11.59 11.33 -29.79
C HIS A 494 11.11 11.71 -31.19
N GLU A 495 10.51 10.79 -31.94
CA GLU A 495 10.03 11.04 -33.30
C GLU A 495 8.68 11.78 -33.31
N THR A 496 7.81 11.49 -32.35
CA THR A 496 6.47 12.07 -32.28
C THR A 496 6.46 13.51 -31.76
N GLN A 497 5.51 14.31 -32.26
CA GLN A 497 5.27 15.67 -31.78
C GLN A 497 4.04 15.78 -30.87
N HIS A 498 3.28 14.70 -30.73
CA HIS A 498 2.05 14.67 -29.95
C HIS A 498 2.35 14.45 -28.47
N GLU A 499 2.21 15.51 -27.66
CA GLU A 499 2.45 15.50 -26.21
C GLU A 499 1.73 14.37 -25.46
N LYS A 500 0.51 14.01 -25.89
CA LYS A 500 -0.26 12.91 -25.30
C LYS A 500 0.39 11.54 -25.52
N ILE A 501 0.92 11.31 -26.71
CA ILE A 501 1.63 10.06 -27.05
C ILE A 501 2.93 9.99 -26.26
N ILE A 502 3.71 11.07 -26.24
CA ILE A 502 4.95 11.17 -25.46
C ILE A 502 4.67 10.91 -23.98
N ARG A 503 3.59 11.47 -23.42
CA ARG A 503 3.19 11.23 -22.02
C ARG A 503 2.80 9.78 -21.78
N GLY A 504 1.99 9.18 -22.67
CA GLY A 504 1.60 7.78 -22.59
C GLY A 504 2.80 6.84 -22.63
N LEU A 505 3.77 7.10 -23.51
CA LEU A 505 5.02 6.35 -23.61
C LEU A 505 5.92 6.58 -22.40
N ALA A 506 6.07 7.83 -21.93
CA ALA A 506 6.88 8.16 -20.77
C ALA A 506 6.41 7.43 -19.51
N VAL A 507 5.09 7.38 -19.27
CA VAL A 507 4.51 6.59 -18.18
C VAL A 507 4.62 5.09 -18.49
N GLY A 508 4.39 4.65 -19.73
CA GLY A 508 4.54 3.25 -20.12
C GLY A 508 5.94 2.69 -19.86
N ILE A 509 7.00 3.43 -20.23
CA ILE A 509 8.40 3.10 -19.96
C ILE A 509 8.65 2.98 -18.45
N SER A 510 8.08 3.88 -17.64
CA SER A 510 8.23 3.81 -16.18
C SER A 510 7.63 2.54 -15.58
N LEU A 511 6.55 2.02 -16.16
CA LEU A 511 5.89 0.79 -15.71
C LEU A 511 6.73 -0.46 -16.05
N ILE A 512 7.38 -0.49 -17.21
CA ILE A 512 8.27 -1.61 -17.60
C ILE A 512 9.39 -1.83 -16.56
N MET A 513 9.89 -0.74 -15.96
CA MET A 513 10.96 -0.76 -14.95
C MET A 513 10.49 -0.99 -13.51
N TYR A 514 9.23 -1.40 -13.29
CA TYR A 514 8.70 -1.64 -11.95
C TYR A 514 9.52 -2.69 -11.17
N GLY A 515 10.01 -2.32 -9.99
CA GLY A 515 10.73 -3.23 -9.07
C GLY A 515 12.15 -3.64 -9.49
N ARG A 516 12.75 -2.94 -10.47
CA ARG A 516 14.05 -3.29 -11.06
C ARG A 516 15.24 -2.49 -10.51
N GLU A 517 14.99 -1.60 -9.55
CA GLU A 517 15.99 -0.86 -8.77
C GLU A 517 17.14 -0.32 -9.65
N GLU A 518 18.38 -0.80 -9.46
CA GLU A 518 19.58 -0.29 -10.13
C GLU A 518 19.60 -0.48 -11.65
N GLN A 519 18.90 -1.49 -12.18
CA GLN A 519 18.83 -1.73 -13.63
C GLN A 519 18.18 -0.55 -14.36
N ALA A 520 17.36 0.23 -13.67
CA ALA A 520 16.72 1.41 -14.23
C ALA A 520 17.61 2.67 -14.21
N ASP A 521 18.74 2.69 -13.49
CA ASP A 521 19.52 3.91 -13.27
C ASP A 521 20.07 4.51 -14.58
N VAL A 522 20.49 3.68 -15.53
CA VAL A 522 21.00 4.12 -16.84
C VAL A 522 19.90 4.85 -17.63
N LEU A 523 18.71 4.25 -17.67
CA LEU A 523 17.55 4.83 -18.35
C LEU A 523 17.08 6.12 -17.65
N ILE A 524 17.11 6.15 -16.31
CA ILE A 524 16.74 7.34 -15.53
C ILE A 524 17.67 8.51 -15.87
N ASP A 525 18.98 8.27 -15.90
CA ASP A 525 19.96 9.31 -16.20
C ASP A 525 19.78 9.82 -17.64
N GLN A 526 19.50 8.92 -18.60
CA GLN A 526 19.16 9.30 -19.98
C GLN A 526 17.90 10.18 -20.06
N LEU A 527 16.80 9.78 -19.40
CA LEU A 527 15.53 10.51 -19.43
C LEU A 527 15.56 11.85 -18.70
N LEU A 528 16.40 12.00 -17.66
CA LEU A 528 16.53 13.25 -16.91
C LEU A 528 17.40 14.29 -17.63
N ASP A 529 18.37 13.86 -18.42
CA ASP A 529 19.23 14.74 -19.23
C ASP A 529 18.52 15.22 -20.52
N ASP A 530 17.37 14.64 -20.84
CA ASP A 530 16.60 14.99 -22.03
C ASP A 530 16.01 16.41 -22.00
N LYS A 531 15.96 17.03 -23.17
CA LYS A 531 15.45 18.39 -23.34
C LYS A 531 13.95 18.48 -23.13
N ASP A 532 13.22 17.43 -23.49
CA ASP A 532 11.76 17.40 -23.42
C ASP A 532 11.27 17.20 -21.98
N PRO A 533 10.46 18.14 -21.43
CA PRO A 533 9.99 18.03 -20.06
C PRO A 533 9.12 16.79 -19.78
N VAL A 534 8.43 16.28 -20.79
CA VAL A 534 7.57 15.09 -20.67
C VAL A 534 8.41 13.80 -20.52
N LEU A 535 9.59 13.75 -21.15
CA LEU A 535 10.52 12.64 -20.95
C LEU A 535 11.19 12.71 -19.57
N ARG A 536 11.57 13.91 -19.11
CA ARG A 536 12.03 14.10 -17.71
C ARG A 536 10.95 13.74 -16.70
N TYR A 537 9.69 14.06 -16.99
CA TYR A 537 8.53 13.61 -16.22
C TYR A 537 8.44 12.09 -16.16
N GLY A 538 8.62 11.40 -17.30
CA GLY A 538 8.75 9.95 -17.38
C GLY A 538 9.89 9.41 -16.51
N GLY A 539 11.09 10.01 -16.59
CA GLY A 539 12.26 9.63 -15.79
C GLY A 539 12.00 9.68 -14.28
N ILE A 540 11.22 10.66 -13.81
CA ILE A 540 10.81 10.73 -12.40
C ILE A 540 9.86 9.60 -12.01
N TYR A 541 8.90 9.25 -12.86
CA TYR A 541 8.02 8.11 -12.60
C TYR A 541 8.79 6.79 -12.71
N THR A 542 9.81 6.70 -13.56
CA THR A 542 10.72 5.55 -13.63
C THR A 542 11.46 5.38 -12.30
N ILE A 543 11.97 6.45 -11.69
CA ILE A 543 12.52 6.38 -10.32
C ILE A 543 11.46 5.86 -9.33
N ALA A 544 10.24 6.38 -9.40
CA ALA A 544 9.17 6.04 -8.47
C ALA A 544 8.78 4.55 -8.54
N MET A 545 8.68 4.00 -9.75
CA MET A 545 8.29 2.61 -9.99
C MET A 545 9.45 1.64 -9.78
N ALA A 546 10.68 2.02 -10.15
CA ALA A 546 11.86 1.19 -9.93
C ALA A 546 12.19 1.03 -8.44
N TYR A 547 12.05 2.09 -7.65
CA TYR A 547 12.37 2.13 -6.21
C TYR A 547 11.11 2.11 -5.31
N SER A 548 9.99 1.59 -5.80
CA SER A 548 8.74 1.55 -5.03
C SER A 548 8.90 0.71 -3.75
N GLY A 549 8.65 1.31 -2.60
CA GLY A 549 8.69 0.64 -1.29
C GLY A 549 10.08 0.18 -0.81
N THR A 550 11.18 0.66 -1.40
CA THR A 550 12.55 0.32 -0.95
C THR A 550 13.14 1.33 0.04
N GLY A 551 12.70 2.61 -0.02
CA GLY A 551 13.22 3.66 0.86
C GLY A 551 14.68 4.07 0.56
N ASN A 552 15.18 3.86 -0.65
CA ASN A 552 16.57 4.15 -1.00
C ASN A 552 16.89 5.66 -0.92
N ASN A 553 17.92 6.01 -0.15
CA ASN A 553 18.40 7.39 0.02
C ASN A 553 18.91 8.04 -1.28
N LYS A 554 19.51 7.26 -2.20
CA LYS A 554 19.99 7.77 -3.49
C LYS A 554 18.82 8.29 -4.34
N ALA A 555 17.74 7.51 -4.41
CA ALA A 555 16.54 7.88 -5.15
C ALA A 555 15.83 9.09 -4.53
N ILE A 556 15.70 9.13 -3.19
CA ILE A 556 15.11 10.28 -2.47
C ILE A 556 15.92 11.55 -2.72
N ARG A 557 17.25 11.49 -2.63
CA ARG A 557 18.14 12.64 -2.88
C ARG A 557 18.03 13.15 -4.32
N ARG A 558 17.97 12.24 -5.31
CA ARG A 558 17.77 12.58 -6.73
C ARG A 558 16.42 13.32 -6.92
N LEU A 559 15.32 12.77 -6.39
CA LEU A 559 14.01 13.41 -6.49
C LEU A 559 13.94 14.79 -5.82
N LEU A 560 14.50 14.92 -4.61
CA LEU A 560 14.54 16.20 -3.90
C LEU A 560 15.36 17.25 -4.64
N HIS A 561 16.47 16.85 -5.27
CA HIS A 561 17.26 17.74 -6.10
C HIS A 561 16.45 18.23 -7.32
N VAL A 562 15.85 17.31 -8.08
CA VAL A 562 15.06 17.62 -9.28
C VAL A 562 13.84 18.50 -8.95
N ALA A 563 13.19 18.27 -7.80
CA ALA A 563 12.07 19.08 -7.33
C ALA A 563 12.41 20.57 -7.14
N VAL A 564 13.68 20.90 -6.91
CA VAL A 564 14.17 22.29 -6.73
C VAL A 564 14.87 22.81 -7.99
N SER A 565 15.64 21.96 -8.67
CA SER A 565 16.52 22.36 -9.78
C SER A 565 15.79 22.53 -11.12
N ASP A 566 14.79 21.69 -11.42
CA ASP A 566 14.09 21.76 -12.71
C ASP A 566 13.27 23.04 -12.83
N VAL A 567 13.05 23.54 -14.04
CA VAL A 567 12.27 24.75 -14.30
C VAL A 567 10.79 24.42 -14.56
N ASN A 568 10.48 23.22 -15.03
CA ASN A 568 9.13 22.81 -15.39
C ASN A 568 8.32 22.37 -14.16
N ASP A 569 7.11 22.92 -14.02
CA ASP A 569 6.24 22.68 -12.88
C ASP A 569 5.68 21.24 -12.82
N ASP A 570 5.51 20.56 -13.95
CA ASP A 570 5.01 19.19 -14.01
C ASP A 570 6.06 18.20 -13.52
N VAL A 571 7.32 18.42 -13.87
CA VAL A 571 8.48 17.67 -13.38
C VAL A 571 8.63 17.87 -11.87
N ARG A 572 8.50 19.10 -11.37
CA ARG A 572 8.51 19.39 -9.92
C ARG A 572 7.38 18.69 -9.17
N ARG A 573 6.15 18.73 -9.71
CA ARG A 573 4.98 18.05 -9.14
C ARG A 573 5.21 16.54 -9.06
N ALA A 574 5.69 15.94 -10.15
CA ALA A 574 6.00 14.52 -10.21
C ALA A 574 7.05 14.14 -9.17
N ALA A 575 8.15 14.91 -9.06
CA ALA A 575 9.26 14.60 -8.17
C ALA A 575 8.80 14.47 -6.70
N VAL A 576 7.94 15.40 -6.26
CA VAL A 576 7.39 15.37 -4.90
C VAL A 576 6.37 14.24 -4.73
N THR A 577 5.50 14.01 -5.72
CA THR A 577 4.50 12.93 -5.68
C THR A 577 5.19 11.55 -5.59
N SER A 578 6.29 11.36 -6.31
CA SER A 578 7.09 10.14 -6.35
C SER A 578 7.72 9.76 -5.00
N LEU A 579 7.96 10.72 -4.10
CA LEU A 579 8.39 10.42 -2.73
C LEU A 579 7.38 9.54 -1.98
N GLY A 580 6.09 9.68 -2.31
CA GLY A 580 5.02 8.84 -1.75
C GLY A 580 5.15 7.37 -2.12
N PHE A 581 5.63 7.05 -3.34
CA PHE A 581 5.82 5.69 -3.83
C PHE A 581 7.10 5.03 -3.28
N ILE A 582 8.18 5.80 -3.11
CA ILE A 582 9.44 5.23 -2.57
C ILE A 582 9.28 4.90 -1.07
N LEU A 583 8.57 5.74 -0.32
CA LEU A 583 8.44 5.64 1.13
C LEU A 583 7.16 4.91 1.60
N LEU A 584 6.56 4.07 0.75
CA LEU A 584 5.32 3.32 1.06
C LEU A 584 5.42 2.47 2.33
N LYS A 585 6.55 1.77 2.54
CA LYS A 585 6.74 0.91 3.72
C LYS A 585 6.96 1.71 5.00
N ASN A 586 7.43 2.96 4.91
CA ASN A 586 7.80 3.80 6.04
C ASN A 586 6.99 5.12 6.08
N PRO A 587 5.65 5.05 6.28
CA PRO A 587 4.78 6.22 6.19
C PRO A 587 5.08 7.30 7.25
N LYS A 588 5.74 6.94 8.37
CA LYS A 588 6.08 7.88 9.45
C LYS A 588 7.13 8.91 9.05
N GLN A 589 7.99 8.60 8.08
CA GLN A 589 9.07 9.50 7.66
C GLN A 589 8.60 10.57 6.68
N VAL A 590 7.54 10.28 5.92
CA VAL A 590 7.05 11.13 4.81
C VAL A 590 6.62 12.52 5.27
N PRO A 591 5.82 12.69 6.35
CA PRO A 591 5.43 14.03 6.81
C PRO A 591 6.63 14.92 7.16
N ARG A 592 7.71 14.37 7.72
CA ARG A 592 8.92 15.13 8.08
C ARG A 592 9.66 15.66 6.86
N ILE A 593 9.77 14.86 5.81
CA ILE A 593 10.45 15.25 4.56
C ILE A 593 9.60 16.27 3.80
N VAL A 594 8.29 16.04 3.74
CA VAL A 594 7.37 16.84 2.94
C VAL A 594 6.97 18.15 3.62
N GLN A 595 7.16 18.30 4.93
CA GLN A 595 6.82 19.53 5.68
C GLN A 595 7.44 20.79 5.06
N LEU A 596 8.73 20.75 4.70
CA LEU A 596 9.41 21.90 4.08
C LEU A 596 8.90 22.18 2.65
N LEU A 597 8.52 21.13 1.92
CA LEU A 597 8.00 21.23 0.55
C LEU A 597 6.56 21.77 0.55
N ALA A 598 5.79 21.44 1.58
CA ALA A 598 4.43 21.93 1.81
C ALA A 598 4.42 23.45 2.00
N GLU A 599 5.44 24.04 2.62
CA GLU A 599 5.56 25.50 2.81
C GLU A 599 6.12 26.24 1.59
N SER A 600 6.41 25.54 0.50
CA SER A 600 6.97 26.13 -0.71
C SER A 600 6.02 27.16 -1.36
N TYR A 601 6.59 28.21 -1.94
CA TYR A 601 5.83 29.23 -2.67
C TYR A 601 5.18 28.66 -3.95
N ASN A 602 5.78 27.62 -4.56
CA ASN A 602 5.29 27.03 -5.81
C ASN A 602 4.07 26.12 -5.54
N PRO A 603 2.89 26.42 -6.12
CA PRO A 603 1.69 25.63 -5.90
C PRO A 603 1.78 24.17 -6.40
N HIS A 604 2.55 23.89 -7.45
CA HIS A 604 2.72 22.53 -7.99
C HIS A 604 3.50 21.63 -7.03
N VAL A 605 4.49 22.19 -6.34
CA VAL A 605 5.24 21.51 -5.27
C VAL A 605 4.32 21.23 -4.08
N ARG A 606 3.49 22.21 -3.68
CA ARG A 606 2.48 22.01 -2.62
C ARG A 606 1.45 20.94 -2.98
N TYR A 607 0.97 20.94 -4.23
CA TYR A 607 0.07 19.89 -4.70
C TYR A 607 0.74 18.51 -4.67
N GLY A 608 1.97 18.37 -5.17
CA GLY A 608 2.73 17.13 -5.10
C GLY A 608 2.94 16.65 -3.66
N ALA A 609 3.18 17.57 -2.73
CA ALA A 609 3.28 17.29 -1.30
C ALA A 609 1.97 16.71 -0.74
N THR A 610 0.81 17.27 -1.12
CA THR A 610 -0.49 16.71 -0.68
C THR A 610 -0.69 15.29 -1.16
N LEU A 611 -0.38 14.99 -2.44
CA LEU A 611 -0.54 13.63 -2.97
C LEU A 611 0.46 12.64 -2.40
N ALA A 612 1.70 13.05 -2.16
CA ALA A 612 2.71 12.19 -1.53
C ALA A 612 2.27 11.72 -0.14
N LEU A 613 1.67 12.61 0.65
CA LEU A 613 1.06 12.26 1.95
C LEU A 613 -0.14 11.32 1.78
N GLY A 614 -1.00 11.57 0.79
CA GLY A 614 -2.17 10.74 0.50
C GLY A 614 -1.79 9.31 0.11
N ILE A 615 -0.80 9.15 -0.77
CA ILE A 615 -0.32 7.86 -1.27
C ILE A 615 0.40 7.07 -0.17
N SER A 616 1.36 7.70 0.53
CA SER A 616 2.14 7.02 1.57
C SER A 616 1.33 6.65 2.80
N CYS A 617 0.43 7.52 3.25
CA CYS A 617 -0.34 7.34 4.48
C CYS A 617 -1.74 6.75 4.24
N ALA A 618 -2.04 6.24 3.05
CA ALA A 618 -3.34 5.65 2.71
C ALA A 618 -3.74 4.55 3.72
N GLY A 619 -4.98 4.60 4.23
CA GLY A 619 -5.52 3.61 5.17
C GLY A 619 -4.91 3.61 6.59
N THR A 620 -3.86 4.39 6.86
CA THR A 620 -3.19 4.41 8.18
C THR A 620 -3.84 5.35 9.20
N GLY A 621 -4.45 6.47 8.75
CA GLY A 621 -5.01 7.51 9.62
C GLY A 621 -4.01 8.27 10.46
N TYR A 622 -2.80 8.46 9.96
CA TYR A 622 -1.75 9.15 10.69
C TYR A 622 -2.10 10.62 10.95
N LEU A 623 -2.07 11.05 12.22
CA LEU A 623 -2.54 12.38 12.63
C LEU A 623 -1.64 13.50 12.10
N ASP A 624 -0.31 13.35 12.15
CA ASP A 624 0.62 14.39 11.68
C ASP A 624 0.43 14.69 10.19
N ALA A 625 0.09 13.68 9.38
CA ALA A 625 -0.21 13.85 7.96
C ALA A 625 -1.50 14.68 7.78
N LEU A 626 -2.52 14.46 8.62
CA LEU A 626 -3.76 15.26 8.59
C LEU A 626 -3.53 16.70 9.05
N ASP A 627 -2.71 16.90 10.09
CA ASP A 627 -2.32 18.24 10.56
C ASP A 627 -1.62 19.05 9.47
N LEU A 628 -0.77 18.40 8.66
CA LEU A 628 -0.09 19.03 7.53
C LEU A 628 -1.05 19.34 6.36
N LEU A 629 -2.12 18.56 6.18
CA LEU A 629 -3.13 18.77 5.13
C LEU A 629 -4.18 19.84 5.50
N GLU A 630 -4.44 20.11 6.79
CA GLU A 630 -5.38 21.15 7.22
C GLU A 630 -5.11 22.54 6.62
N PRO A 631 -3.89 23.11 6.68
CA PRO A 631 -3.60 24.39 6.05
C PRO A 631 -3.76 24.32 4.52
N MET A 632 -3.44 23.18 3.89
CA MET A 632 -3.54 22.98 2.44
C MET A 632 -4.99 23.04 1.93
N THR A 633 -5.96 22.62 2.74
CA THR A 633 -7.39 22.77 2.38
C THR A 633 -7.86 24.23 2.31
N LYS A 634 -7.10 25.16 2.89
CA LYS A 634 -7.37 26.61 2.89
C LYS A 634 -6.42 27.38 1.97
N ASP A 635 -5.62 26.68 1.17
CA ASP A 635 -4.70 27.30 0.22
C ASP A 635 -5.49 28.18 -0.79
N PRO A 636 -4.96 29.35 -1.20
CA PRO A 636 -5.63 30.18 -2.20
C PRO A 636 -5.78 29.50 -3.56
N VAL A 637 -4.91 28.53 -3.90
CA VAL A 637 -4.92 27.83 -5.18
C VAL A 637 -5.89 26.65 -5.16
N ASP A 638 -6.75 26.58 -6.17
CA ASP A 638 -7.87 25.66 -6.29
C ASP A 638 -7.48 24.19 -6.42
N PHE A 639 -6.46 23.88 -7.23
CA PHE A 639 -5.98 22.52 -7.42
C PHE A 639 -5.21 21.99 -6.19
N VAL A 640 -4.54 22.86 -5.42
CA VAL A 640 -3.91 22.47 -4.15
C VAL A 640 -4.98 22.02 -3.16
N ARG A 641 -6.10 22.75 -3.07
CA ARG A 641 -7.26 22.33 -2.27
C ARG A 641 -7.84 21.01 -2.77
N GLN A 642 -7.96 20.81 -4.08
CA GLN A 642 -8.41 19.54 -4.67
C GLN A 642 -7.53 18.36 -4.22
N GLY A 643 -6.20 18.49 -4.32
CA GLY A 643 -5.24 17.47 -3.88
C GLY A 643 -5.35 17.18 -2.38
N ALA A 644 -5.48 18.23 -1.57
CA ALA A 644 -5.62 18.09 -0.12
C ALA A 644 -6.89 17.30 0.28
N LEU A 645 -8.03 17.56 -0.37
CA LEU A 645 -9.30 16.87 -0.10
C LEU A 645 -9.22 15.39 -0.51
N ILE A 646 -8.64 15.08 -1.68
CA ILE A 646 -8.45 13.70 -2.14
C ILE A 646 -7.53 12.95 -1.19
N SER A 647 -6.40 13.53 -0.79
CA SER A 647 -5.46 12.92 0.15
C SER A 647 -6.06 12.69 1.54
N GLN A 648 -6.87 13.62 2.05
CA GLN A 648 -7.61 13.42 3.31
C GLN A 648 -8.54 12.21 3.22
N ALA A 649 -9.22 12.02 2.09
CA ALA A 649 -10.07 10.86 1.86
C ALA A 649 -9.28 9.54 1.82
N MET A 650 -8.13 9.51 1.16
CA MET A 650 -7.27 8.32 1.09
C MET A 650 -6.72 7.92 2.45
N ILE A 651 -6.33 8.88 3.29
CA ILE A 651 -5.78 8.62 4.64
C ILE A 651 -6.87 8.13 5.60
N LEU A 652 -8.10 8.66 5.48
CA LEU A 652 -9.22 8.39 6.38
C LEU A 652 -10.16 7.27 5.89
N ILE A 653 -9.83 6.59 4.79
CA ILE A 653 -10.65 5.49 4.27
C ILE A 653 -10.84 4.43 5.37
N GLN A 654 -12.07 3.91 5.49
CA GLN A 654 -12.48 2.94 6.51
C GLN A 654 -12.39 3.36 7.99
N GLN A 655 -11.96 4.59 8.30
CA GLN A 655 -11.83 5.06 9.69
C GLN A 655 -13.14 5.61 10.25
N THR A 656 -13.40 5.33 11.52
CA THR A 656 -14.61 5.77 12.21
C THR A 656 -14.34 7.01 13.07
N GLU A 657 -15.42 7.68 13.48
CA GLU A 657 -15.35 8.86 14.36
C GLU A 657 -14.72 8.55 15.73
N ASN A 658 -14.85 7.31 16.20
CA ASN A 658 -14.31 6.87 17.47
C ASN A 658 -12.80 6.53 17.39
N THR A 659 -12.31 6.11 16.22
CA THR A 659 -10.87 5.96 15.99
C THR A 659 -10.20 7.31 15.79
N ASN A 660 -10.82 8.21 15.02
CA ASN A 660 -10.29 9.54 14.74
C ASN A 660 -11.42 10.59 14.67
N PRO A 661 -11.45 11.58 15.59
CA PRO A 661 -12.52 12.58 15.63
C PRO A 661 -12.52 13.53 14.42
N LYS A 662 -11.40 13.62 13.70
CA LYS A 662 -11.26 14.46 12.49
C LYS A 662 -12.16 14.02 11.34
N VAL A 663 -12.54 12.73 11.27
CA VAL A 663 -13.42 12.20 10.19
C VAL A 663 -14.74 12.97 10.10
N ALA A 664 -15.37 13.25 11.24
CA ALA A 664 -16.62 14.01 11.28
C ALA A 664 -16.44 15.46 10.79
N GLY A 665 -15.29 16.08 11.11
CA GLY A 665 -14.93 17.41 10.63
C GLY A 665 -14.73 17.45 9.11
N VAL A 666 -13.99 16.47 8.58
CA VAL A 666 -13.68 16.34 7.15
C VAL A 666 -14.94 16.06 6.33
N ARG A 667 -15.82 15.15 6.77
CA ARG A 667 -17.11 14.89 6.08
C ARG A 667 -17.99 16.15 6.02
N LYS A 668 -18.04 16.94 7.10
CA LYS A 668 -18.74 18.23 7.11
C LYS A 668 -18.10 19.25 6.17
N LEU A 669 -16.77 19.26 6.07
CA LEU A 669 -16.05 20.12 5.14
C LEU A 669 -16.42 19.80 3.69
N TYR A 670 -16.47 18.53 3.30
CA TYR A 670 -16.87 18.12 1.95
C TYR A 670 -18.29 18.58 1.62
N ALA A 671 -19.25 18.32 2.52
CA ALA A 671 -20.63 18.76 2.34
C ALA A 671 -20.75 20.29 2.24
N LYS A 672 -19.93 21.04 3.00
CA LYS A 672 -19.89 22.50 2.94
C LYS A 672 -19.39 23.00 1.57
N ILE A 673 -18.27 22.47 1.08
CA ILE A 673 -17.68 22.87 -0.21
C ILE A 673 -18.61 22.54 -1.38
N ILE A 674 -19.26 21.37 -1.34
CA ILE A 674 -20.22 20.94 -2.37
C ILE A 674 -21.47 21.84 -2.37
N GLY A 675 -21.95 22.25 -1.18
CA GLY A 675 -23.13 23.08 -1.04
C GLY A 675 -22.91 24.57 -1.35
N ASP A 676 -21.67 25.06 -1.27
CA ASP A 676 -21.37 26.46 -1.53
C ASP A 676 -21.32 26.75 -3.03
N LYS A 677 -22.00 27.82 -3.47
CA LYS A 677 -21.99 28.23 -4.88
C LYS A 677 -20.74 28.99 -5.28
N HIS A 678 -20.10 29.66 -4.32
CA HIS A 678 -18.95 30.55 -4.58
C HIS A 678 -17.61 29.81 -4.62
N GLU A 679 -17.59 28.52 -4.30
CA GLU A 679 -16.39 27.69 -4.38
C GLU A 679 -16.04 27.30 -5.83
N ASP A 680 -14.73 27.18 -6.08
CA ASP A 680 -14.17 26.89 -7.39
C ASP A 680 -14.56 25.49 -7.90
N PRO A 681 -14.76 25.32 -9.22
CA PRO A 681 -15.15 24.02 -9.80
C PRO A 681 -14.17 22.88 -9.51
N MET A 682 -12.86 23.15 -9.47
CA MET A 682 -11.83 22.14 -9.17
C MET A 682 -11.87 21.68 -7.71
N SER A 683 -12.06 22.62 -6.77
CA SER A 683 -12.22 22.28 -5.35
C SER A 683 -13.49 21.45 -5.10
N LYS A 684 -14.59 21.75 -5.83
CA LYS A 684 -15.81 20.92 -5.82
C LYS A 684 -15.58 19.54 -6.40
N PHE A 685 -14.87 19.45 -7.53
CA PHE A 685 -14.50 18.17 -8.12
C PHE A 685 -13.73 17.31 -7.12
N GLY A 686 -12.73 17.88 -6.43
CA GLY A 686 -11.98 17.22 -5.37
C GLY A 686 -12.84 16.76 -4.20
N ALA A 687 -13.76 17.61 -3.72
CA ALA A 687 -14.68 17.27 -2.63
C ALA A 687 -15.63 16.10 -2.97
N VAL A 688 -16.15 16.08 -4.20
CA VAL A 688 -17.04 15.01 -4.68
C VAL A 688 -16.27 13.69 -4.83
N LEU A 689 -15.08 13.74 -5.42
CA LEU A 689 -14.21 12.56 -5.54
C LEU A 689 -13.81 12.02 -4.16
N ALA A 690 -13.43 12.91 -3.25
CA ALA A 690 -13.07 12.57 -1.87
C ALA A 690 -14.23 11.91 -1.11
N GLN A 691 -15.46 12.38 -1.32
CA GLN A 691 -16.66 11.73 -0.77
C GLN A 691 -16.85 10.31 -1.31
N GLY A 692 -16.61 10.11 -2.61
CA GLY A 692 -16.66 8.79 -3.24
C GLY A 692 -15.60 7.82 -2.70
N ILE A 693 -14.37 8.31 -2.48
CA ILE A 693 -13.24 7.51 -1.97
C ILE A 693 -13.47 7.10 -0.50
N ILE A 694 -13.93 8.01 0.37
CA ILE A 694 -14.17 7.68 1.79
C ILE A 694 -15.25 6.59 1.94
N ASP A 695 -16.28 6.63 1.09
CA ASP A 695 -17.40 5.70 1.13
C ASP A 695 -17.26 4.55 0.10
N ALA A 696 -16.04 4.30 -0.38
CA ALA A 696 -15.79 3.32 -1.43
C ALA A 696 -16.21 1.88 -1.04
N GLY A 697 -16.69 1.12 -2.03
CA GLY A 697 -17.06 -0.30 -1.93
C GLY A 697 -18.00 -0.62 -0.76
N GLY A 698 -19.02 0.19 -0.54
CA GLY A 698 -19.93 0.03 0.62
C GLY A 698 -19.26 0.22 1.98
N ARG A 699 -18.12 0.94 2.01
CA ARG A 699 -17.23 1.11 3.18
C ARG A 699 -16.50 -0.16 3.59
N ASN A 700 -16.31 -1.10 2.68
CA ASN A 700 -15.64 -2.39 2.92
C ASN A 700 -14.29 -2.53 2.22
N VAL A 701 -13.91 -1.55 1.40
CA VAL A 701 -12.61 -1.53 0.70
C VAL A 701 -11.69 -0.47 1.28
N THR A 702 -10.40 -0.76 1.32
CA THR A 702 -9.35 0.17 1.72
C THR A 702 -8.40 0.37 0.54
N ILE A 703 -7.68 1.49 0.54
CA ILE A 703 -6.55 1.69 -0.37
C ILE A 703 -5.31 1.14 0.36
N SER A 704 -4.78 0.02 -0.10
CA SER A 704 -3.55 -0.57 0.43
C SER A 704 -2.58 -0.85 -0.71
N LEU A 705 -1.45 -0.15 -0.70
CA LEU A 705 -0.38 -0.32 -1.69
C LEU A 705 0.60 -1.42 -1.30
N VAL A 706 0.52 -1.87 -0.05
CA VAL A 706 1.27 -2.98 0.48
C VAL A 706 0.26 -4.07 0.85
N SER A 707 0.52 -5.31 0.46
CA SER A 707 -0.21 -6.46 0.98
C SER A 707 0.02 -6.59 2.49
N ARG A 708 -0.84 -7.33 3.17
CA ARG A 708 -0.81 -7.50 4.62
C ARG A 708 0.45 -8.22 5.09
N SER A 709 1.09 -8.98 4.21
CA SER A 709 2.40 -9.64 4.40
C SER A 709 3.60 -8.71 4.24
N GLY A 710 3.41 -7.44 3.85
CA GLY A 710 4.50 -6.46 3.67
C GLY A 710 5.06 -6.36 2.25
N HIS A 711 4.52 -7.12 1.29
CA HIS A 711 4.88 -7.05 -0.13
C HIS A 711 4.19 -5.89 -0.85
N ALA A 712 4.82 -5.35 -1.88
CA ALA A 712 4.24 -4.32 -2.72
C ALA A 712 3.12 -4.89 -3.61
N ASN A 713 1.88 -4.40 -3.48
CA ASN A 713 0.78 -4.83 -4.35
C ASN A 713 0.92 -4.08 -5.69
N MET A 714 1.40 -4.81 -6.70
CA MET A 714 1.69 -4.26 -8.02
C MET A 714 0.46 -3.62 -8.69
N PRO A 715 -0.71 -4.31 -8.83
CA PRO A 715 -1.93 -3.68 -9.35
C PRO A 715 -2.33 -2.39 -8.62
N ALA A 716 -2.20 -2.37 -7.29
CA ALA A 716 -2.57 -1.21 -6.50
C ALA A 716 -1.61 -0.02 -6.74
N ILE A 717 -0.30 -0.26 -6.80
CA ILE A 717 0.71 0.78 -7.02
C ILE A 717 0.61 1.35 -8.43
N VAL A 718 0.46 0.49 -9.43
CA VAL A 718 0.28 0.88 -10.83
C VAL A 718 -1.02 1.64 -11.02
N GLY A 719 -2.12 1.14 -10.44
CA GLY A 719 -3.41 1.83 -10.42
C GLY A 719 -3.33 3.23 -9.80
N MET A 720 -2.59 3.38 -8.69
CA MET A 720 -2.33 4.68 -8.08
C MET A 720 -1.46 5.58 -8.97
N ALA A 721 -0.40 5.06 -9.59
CA ALA A 721 0.48 5.83 -10.46
C ALA A 721 -0.29 6.40 -11.66
N VAL A 722 -1.10 5.57 -12.32
CA VAL A 722 -1.96 6.01 -13.43
C VAL A 722 -3.07 6.95 -12.97
N PHE A 723 -3.65 6.70 -11.78
CA PHE A 723 -4.63 7.62 -11.19
C PHE A 723 -4.05 9.03 -11.03
N THR A 724 -2.79 9.20 -10.58
CA THR A 724 -2.19 10.54 -10.42
C THR A 724 -2.13 11.36 -11.72
N GLN A 725 -2.26 10.73 -12.89
CA GLN A 725 -2.26 11.37 -14.21
C GLN A 725 -3.60 12.00 -14.61
N PHE A 726 -4.61 12.02 -13.73
CA PHE A 726 -5.96 12.52 -14.04
C PHE A 726 -6.03 14.00 -14.48
N TRP A 727 -4.95 14.77 -14.28
CA TRP A 727 -4.83 16.18 -14.66
C TRP A 727 -4.98 16.40 -16.17
N TYR A 728 -4.34 15.56 -16.97
CA TYR A 728 -4.36 15.67 -18.43
C TYR A 728 -5.49 14.84 -19.04
N TRP A 729 -5.84 13.73 -18.39
CA TRP A 729 -6.86 12.81 -18.88
C TRP A 729 -7.76 12.28 -17.75
N HIS A 730 -8.95 12.85 -17.61
CA HIS A 730 -9.90 12.48 -16.56
C HIS A 730 -10.32 11.00 -16.55
N PRO A 731 -10.50 10.29 -17.69
CA PRO A 731 -10.89 8.87 -17.66
C PRO A 731 -9.89 7.94 -16.95
N LEU A 732 -8.63 8.35 -16.76
CA LEU A 732 -7.64 7.58 -15.98
C LEU A 732 -8.01 7.47 -14.50
N THR A 733 -8.93 8.32 -14.02
CA THR A 733 -9.44 8.29 -12.64
C THR A 733 -10.00 6.91 -12.26
N HIS A 734 -10.59 6.16 -13.21
CA HIS A 734 -11.13 4.82 -12.95
C HIS A 734 -10.09 3.78 -12.50
N MET A 735 -8.80 4.00 -12.77
CA MET A 735 -7.71 3.10 -12.37
C MET A 735 -7.51 3.02 -10.85
N LEU A 736 -8.06 3.97 -10.09
CA LEU A 736 -8.08 3.89 -8.62
C LEU A 736 -8.79 2.62 -8.13
N SER A 737 -9.70 2.05 -8.94
CA SER A 737 -10.38 0.80 -8.61
C SER A 737 -9.44 -0.39 -8.46
N LEU A 738 -8.25 -0.37 -9.07
CA LEU A 738 -7.21 -1.39 -8.91
C LEU A 738 -6.55 -1.33 -7.52
N SER A 739 -6.56 -0.16 -6.89
CA SER A 739 -5.98 0.06 -5.56
C SER A 739 -6.94 -0.25 -4.42
N PHE A 740 -8.23 -0.51 -4.73
CA PHE A 740 -9.20 -0.93 -3.74
C PHE A 740 -9.03 -2.41 -3.40
N THR A 741 -8.72 -2.67 -2.14
CA THR A 741 -8.58 -4.00 -1.58
C THR A 741 -9.68 -4.22 -0.52
N PRO A 742 -10.55 -5.23 -0.68
CA PRO A 742 -11.53 -5.57 0.34
C PRO A 742 -10.86 -6.03 1.63
N THR A 743 -11.38 -5.59 2.78
CA THR A 743 -10.88 -5.98 4.10
C THR A 743 -11.86 -6.92 4.78
N ALA A 744 -11.74 -8.22 4.48
CA ALA A 744 -12.61 -9.27 4.97
C ALA A 744 -11.82 -10.43 5.57
N ILE A 745 -12.48 -11.21 6.42
CA ILE A 745 -12.06 -12.57 6.76
C ILE A 745 -13.05 -13.52 6.10
N ILE A 746 -12.55 -14.38 5.21
CA ILE A 746 -13.32 -15.37 4.46
C ILE A 746 -12.74 -16.73 4.81
N GLY A 747 -13.42 -17.48 5.66
CA GLY A 747 -13.05 -18.86 5.95
C GLY A 747 -13.63 -19.82 4.91
N LEU A 748 -12.81 -20.75 4.44
CA LEU A 748 -13.19 -21.80 3.49
C LEU A 748 -12.95 -23.19 4.07
N ASN A 749 -13.80 -24.15 3.69
CA ASN A 749 -13.59 -25.58 3.97
C ASN A 749 -12.69 -26.25 2.90
N LYS A 750 -12.41 -27.54 3.07
CA LYS A 750 -11.63 -28.37 2.13
C LYS A 750 -12.21 -28.40 0.70
N ASN A 751 -13.50 -28.11 0.55
CA ASN A 751 -14.22 -28.09 -0.72
C ASN A 751 -14.33 -26.68 -1.33
N LEU A 752 -13.64 -25.67 -0.78
CA LEU A 752 -13.70 -24.27 -1.21
C LEU A 752 -15.08 -23.61 -1.08
N GLN A 753 -15.90 -24.11 -0.15
CA GLN A 753 -17.18 -23.52 0.23
C GLN A 753 -17.02 -22.72 1.51
N THR A 754 -17.91 -21.74 1.72
CA THR A 754 -17.91 -20.86 2.90
C THR A 754 -18.80 -21.43 4.01
N PRO A 755 -18.25 -22.06 5.07
CA PRO A 755 -19.03 -22.49 6.22
C PRO A 755 -19.45 -21.31 7.09
N ARG A 756 -20.57 -21.43 7.80
CA ARG A 756 -20.95 -20.50 8.86
C ARG A 756 -20.16 -20.81 10.12
N PHE A 757 -19.36 -19.85 10.58
CA PHE A 757 -18.74 -19.90 11.89
C PHE A 757 -18.62 -18.49 12.48
N GLU A 758 -18.48 -18.44 13.80
CA GLU A 758 -18.35 -17.20 14.56
C GLU A 758 -16.94 -17.08 15.14
N PHE A 759 -16.40 -15.86 15.15
CA PHE A 759 -15.16 -15.52 15.82
C PHE A 759 -15.31 -14.26 16.68
N VAL A 760 -14.45 -14.13 17.70
CA VAL A 760 -14.57 -13.03 18.67
C VAL A 760 -13.56 -11.93 18.35
N SER A 761 -14.05 -10.70 18.27
CA SER A 761 -13.23 -9.49 18.25
C SER A 761 -13.18 -8.89 19.66
N ASN A 762 -11.99 -8.84 20.26
CA ASN A 762 -11.78 -8.27 21.60
C ASN A 762 -11.71 -6.73 21.56
N ALA A 763 -12.75 -6.10 21.03
CA ALA A 763 -12.87 -4.65 20.97
C ALA A 763 -14.33 -4.20 21.10
N LYS A 764 -14.52 -2.93 21.46
CA LYS A 764 -15.84 -2.31 21.50
C LYS A 764 -16.42 -2.22 20.08
N PRO A 765 -17.67 -2.67 19.84
CA PRO A 765 -18.29 -2.62 18.51
C PRO A 765 -18.27 -1.21 17.89
N SER A 766 -18.49 -0.16 18.69
CA SER A 766 -18.49 1.22 18.20
C SER A 766 -17.16 1.70 17.63
N LEU A 767 -16.03 1.07 17.93
CA LEU A 767 -14.75 1.43 17.32
C LEU A 767 -14.70 1.06 15.84
N PHE A 768 -15.36 -0.03 15.45
CA PHE A 768 -15.25 -0.62 14.10
C PHE A 768 -16.59 -0.66 13.35
N ALA A 769 -17.69 -0.27 14.00
CA ALA A 769 -19.01 -0.19 13.38
C ALA A 769 -19.05 0.76 12.18
N TYR A 770 -19.94 0.46 11.23
CA TYR A 770 -20.22 1.35 10.12
C TYR A 770 -20.75 2.70 10.61
N PRO A 771 -20.36 3.82 9.97
CA PRO A 771 -20.98 5.10 10.24
C PRO A 771 -22.49 5.02 9.98
N PRO A 772 -23.33 5.59 10.85
CA PRO A 772 -24.78 5.54 10.66
C PRO A 772 -25.17 6.23 9.35
N ALA A 773 -26.11 5.63 8.61
CA ALA A 773 -26.68 6.24 7.41
C ALA A 773 -27.32 7.59 7.75
N LEU A 774 -27.20 8.57 6.84
CA LEU A 774 -27.84 9.86 7.00
C LEU A 774 -29.36 9.65 7.00
N LYS A 775 -30.02 10.07 8.09
CA LYS A 775 -31.48 10.07 8.11
C LYS A 775 -32.00 11.12 7.11
N PRO A 776 -33.08 10.82 6.35
CA PRO A 776 -33.68 11.81 5.48
C PRO A 776 -34.10 13.03 6.31
N PRO A 777 -34.06 14.25 5.74
CA PRO A 777 -34.34 15.49 6.47
C PRO A 777 -35.84 15.64 6.76
N SER A 778 -36.40 14.78 7.61
CA SER A 778 -37.79 14.87 8.09
C SER A 778 -37.89 15.33 9.54
N ALA A 779 -36.81 15.24 10.35
CA ALA A 779 -36.87 15.64 11.76
C ALA A 779 -36.58 17.14 11.99
N THR A 780 -35.63 17.74 11.25
CA THR A 780 -35.20 19.14 11.50
C THR A 780 -36.08 20.17 10.79
N VAL A 781 -36.77 19.79 9.71
CA VAL A 781 -37.76 20.66 9.06
C VAL A 781 -39.00 20.77 9.94
N VAL A 782 -39.44 19.68 10.57
CA VAL A 782 -40.58 19.70 11.50
C VAL A 782 -40.25 20.53 12.75
N GLU A 783 -39.04 20.47 13.28
CA GLU A 783 -38.62 21.38 14.35
C GLU A 783 -38.56 22.84 13.89
N LYS A 784 -37.92 23.17 12.76
CA LYS A 784 -37.86 24.57 12.29
C LYS A 784 -39.23 25.14 11.94
N VAL A 785 -40.12 24.33 11.38
CA VAL A 785 -41.52 24.70 11.10
C VAL A 785 -42.28 24.83 12.42
N ALA A 786 -42.10 23.95 13.39
CA ALA A 786 -42.71 24.08 14.71
C ALA A 786 -42.22 25.33 15.44
N THR A 787 -40.93 25.65 15.41
CA THR A 787 -40.37 26.87 16.03
C THR A 787 -40.83 28.12 15.28
N ALA A 788 -40.96 28.08 13.95
CA ALA A 788 -41.52 29.17 13.15
C ALA A 788 -43.02 29.39 13.42
N VAL A 789 -43.79 28.31 13.57
CA VAL A 789 -45.21 28.36 13.94
C VAL A 789 -45.38 28.83 15.39
N LEU A 790 -44.53 28.39 16.33
CA LEU A 790 -44.55 28.85 17.72
C LEU A 790 -44.15 30.32 17.84
N SER A 791 -43.14 30.77 17.10
CA SER A 791 -42.72 32.18 17.10
C SER A 791 -43.73 33.10 16.39
N THR A 792 -44.34 32.67 15.28
CA THR A 792 -45.45 33.42 14.66
C THR A 792 -46.71 33.41 15.52
N THR A 793 -47.04 32.30 16.19
CA THR A 793 -48.20 32.19 17.10
C THR A 793 -48.01 33.01 18.37
N ALA A 794 -46.80 33.03 18.95
CA ALA A 794 -46.46 33.89 20.09
C ALA A 794 -46.51 35.38 19.71
N LYS A 795 -46.00 35.74 18.52
CA LYS A 795 -46.05 37.11 18.01
C LYS A 795 -47.47 37.55 17.65
N ALA A 796 -48.31 36.63 17.18
CA ALA A 796 -49.74 36.84 16.96
C ALA A 796 -50.51 37.01 18.27
N LYS A 797 -50.29 36.16 19.28
CA LYS A 797 -50.86 36.31 20.63
C LYS A 797 -50.40 37.60 21.33
N ALA A 798 -49.14 37.99 21.15
CA ALA A 798 -48.63 39.26 21.67
C ALA A 798 -49.25 40.48 20.97
N ARG A 799 -49.48 40.42 19.64
CA ARG A 799 -50.25 41.43 18.91
C ARG A 799 -51.72 41.46 19.31
N ALA A 800 -52.35 40.31 19.55
CA ALA A 800 -53.72 40.22 20.03
C ALA A 800 -53.88 40.85 21.43
N LYS A 801 -52.97 40.53 22.38
CA LYS A 801 -52.92 41.20 23.70
C LYS A 801 -52.64 42.70 23.62
N LYS A 802 -51.85 43.15 22.64
CA LYS A 802 -51.66 44.58 22.38
C LYS A 802 -52.94 45.22 21.83
N SER A 803 -53.65 44.54 20.93
CA SER A 803 -54.93 45.02 20.41
C SER A 803 -56.07 44.97 21.43
N GLU A 804 -56.02 44.05 22.40
CA GLU A 804 -56.95 44.03 23.54
C GLU A 804 -56.61 45.13 24.55
N LYS A 805 -55.32 45.44 24.78
CA LYS A 805 -54.90 46.63 25.54
C LYS A 805 -55.28 47.94 24.84
N ASP A 806 -55.18 48.01 23.52
CA ASP A 806 -55.61 49.18 22.73
C ASP A 806 -57.15 49.29 22.66
N LYS A 807 -57.89 48.20 22.90
CA LYS A 807 -59.36 48.19 23.03
C LYS A 807 -59.88 48.36 24.46
N SER A 808 -59.01 48.32 25.48
CA SER A 808 -59.36 48.46 26.91
C SER A 808 -58.79 49.74 27.53
N GLY A 809 -58.62 50.78 26.71
CA GLY A 809 -58.22 52.13 27.14
C GLY A 809 -59.39 53.06 27.47
N ASP A 810 -60.54 52.56 27.94
CA ASP A 810 -61.62 53.40 28.46
C ASP A 810 -62.57 52.61 29.39
N GLN A 811 -62.17 52.41 30.65
CA GLN A 811 -63.07 52.24 31.80
C GLN A 811 -62.26 52.31 33.10
N MET A 812 -62.57 53.28 33.97
CA MET A 812 -62.00 53.40 35.32
C MET A 812 -62.91 52.82 36.41
N ASP A 813 -62.25 52.11 37.33
CA ASP A 813 -62.46 51.91 38.77
C ASP A 813 -63.78 51.43 39.39
N VAL A 814 -63.69 50.23 40.02
CA VAL A 814 -64.23 49.95 41.37
C VAL A 814 -63.21 49.11 42.18
N ASP A 815 -62.99 49.54 43.43
CA ASP A 815 -61.94 49.19 44.40
C ASP A 815 -62.08 47.85 45.20
N LYS A 816 -60.91 47.42 45.76
CA LYS A 816 -60.58 46.57 46.96
C LYS A 816 -60.65 45.02 46.84
N GLU A 817 -59.57 44.21 46.95
CA GLU A 817 -58.45 43.95 47.94
C GLU A 817 -58.70 42.62 48.72
N PRO A 818 -57.71 41.90 49.32
CA PRO A 818 -56.40 41.38 48.86
C PRO A 818 -56.16 39.88 49.24
N GLU A 819 -55.17 39.16 48.66
CA GLU A 819 -54.45 38.05 49.35
C GLU A 819 -53.18 37.57 48.61
N GLU A 820 -52.23 37.06 49.41
CA GLU A 820 -50.80 36.81 49.17
C GLU A 820 -50.49 35.38 48.61
N PRO A 821 -49.21 34.95 48.42
CA PRO A 821 -48.79 34.03 47.35
C PRO A 821 -48.77 32.55 47.73
N THR A 822 -48.94 31.65 46.75
CA THR A 822 -48.55 30.24 46.89
C THR A 822 -47.62 29.78 45.76
N LYS A 823 -46.40 29.45 46.18
CA LYS A 823 -45.41 28.62 45.49
C LYS A 823 -46.04 27.28 45.08
N THR A 824 -45.80 26.86 43.84
CA THR A 824 -45.46 25.47 43.45
C THR A 824 -45.25 25.46 41.93
N ASN A 825 -44.01 25.24 41.49
CA ASN A 825 -43.64 24.57 40.24
C ASN A 825 -42.11 24.43 40.15
N GLU A 826 -41.49 23.83 41.18
CA GLU A 826 -40.10 23.35 41.12
C GLU A 826 -40.02 21.84 40.78
N GLU A 827 -41.15 21.16 40.56
CA GLU A 827 -41.18 19.70 40.30
C GLU A 827 -41.20 19.32 38.80
N GLU A 828 -41.41 20.25 37.86
CA GLU A 828 -41.36 19.91 36.42
C GLU A 828 -39.97 20.03 35.79
N ASP A 829 -39.06 20.81 36.36
CA ASP A 829 -37.69 20.97 35.83
C ASP A 829 -36.76 19.83 36.28
N THR A 830 -37.00 19.23 37.44
CA THR A 830 -36.24 18.06 37.92
C THR A 830 -36.60 16.78 37.15
N ALA A 831 -37.85 16.63 36.69
CA ALA A 831 -38.26 15.50 35.85
C ALA A 831 -37.67 15.56 34.43
N LYS A 832 -37.49 16.78 33.86
CA LYS A 832 -36.83 16.97 32.55
C LYS A 832 -35.30 16.84 32.65
N GLU A 833 -34.69 17.22 33.78
CA GLU A 833 -33.28 16.95 34.02
C GLU A 833 -32.98 15.47 34.31
N GLU A 834 -33.86 14.75 35.00
CA GLU A 834 -33.73 13.29 35.15
C GLU A 834 -33.94 12.54 33.83
N GLN A 835 -34.85 12.99 32.96
CA GLN A 835 -35.01 12.40 31.62
C GLN A 835 -33.82 12.72 30.70
N ARG A 836 -33.22 13.91 30.78
CA ARG A 836 -31.96 14.22 30.07
C ARG A 836 -30.76 13.47 30.63
N ARG A 837 -30.71 13.21 31.94
CA ARG A 837 -29.66 12.37 32.57
C ARG A 837 -29.87 10.87 32.31
N LYS A 838 -31.11 10.39 32.13
CA LYS A 838 -31.41 9.00 31.73
C LYS A 838 -31.21 8.74 30.23
N ALA A 839 -31.40 9.74 29.36
CA ALA A 839 -31.11 9.63 27.93
C ALA A 839 -29.60 9.63 27.59
N ASN A 840 -28.74 10.12 28.48
CA ASN A 840 -27.28 10.18 28.29
C ASN A 840 -26.50 9.01 28.91
N LYS A 841 -27.17 7.96 29.41
CA LYS A 841 -26.52 6.66 29.60
C LYS A 841 -26.51 5.94 28.24
N LYS A 842 -25.48 6.22 27.41
CA LYS A 842 -25.07 5.27 26.37
C LYS A 842 -25.00 3.89 27.05
N LYS A 843 -25.70 2.88 26.51
CA LYS A 843 -25.58 1.48 26.98
C LYS A 843 -24.08 1.20 27.16
N LYS A 844 -23.68 0.65 28.31
CA LYS A 844 -22.30 0.15 28.47
C LYS A 844 -22.10 -0.89 27.38
N GLU A 845 -21.36 -0.54 26.34
CA GLU A 845 -21.04 -1.47 25.26
C GLU A 845 -20.19 -2.60 25.83
N GLU A 846 -20.50 -3.82 25.40
CA GLU A 846 -19.70 -4.99 25.71
C GLU A 846 -18.30 -4.82 25.09
N ASN A 847 -17.26 -5.32 25.77
CA ASN A 847 -15.88 -5.15 25.35
C ASN A 847 -15.45 -6.16 24.25
N TYR A 848 -16.36 -7.06 23.87
CA TYR A 848 -16.17 -8.05 22.81
C TYR A 848 -17.33 -7.97 21.83
N ASP A 849 -17.06 -8.30 20.57
CA ASP A 849 -18.03 -8.42 19.49
C ASP A 849 -17.92 -9.81 18.87
N ILE A 850 -19.06 -10.42 18.52
CA ILE A 850 -19.11 -11.73 17.87
C ILE A 850 -19.39 -11.48 16.38
N LEU A 851 -18.47 -11.90 15.53
CA LEU A 851 -18.55 -11.70 14.09
C LEU A 851 -18.71 -13.05 13.39
N GLU A 852 -19.54 -13.07 12.35
CA GLU A 852 -19.73 -14.23 11.48
C GLU A 852 -18.68 -14.28 10.36
N ASN A 853 -18.58 -15.42 9.67
CA ASN A 853 -17.81 -15.54 8.43
C ASN A 853 -18.29 -14.51 7.39
N LEU A 854 -17.38 -13.99 6.55
CA LEU A 854 -17.62 -12.87 5.63
C LEU A 854 -17.87 -11.52 6.33
N ALA A 855 -17.38 -11.33 7.56
CA ALA A 855 -17.41 -10.04 8.22
C ALA A 855 -16.27 -9.11 7.75
N ARG A 856 -16.55 -7.81 7.76
CA ARG A 856 -15.54 -6.77 7.56
C ARG A 856 -14.61 -6.71 8.78
N VAL A 857 -13.30 -6.80 8.55
CA VAL A 857 -12.30 -6.67 9.61
C VAL A 857 -11.18 -5.73 9.15
N VAL A 858 -11.01 -4.62 9.86
CA VAL A 858 -10.01 -3.59 9.54
C VAL A 858 -8.62 -4.01 10.05
N PRO A 859 -7.49 -3.61 9.42
CA PRO A 859 -6.15 -3.99 9.88
C PRO A 859 -5.85 -3.74 11.37
N ALA A 860 -6.37 -2.64 11.94
CA ALA A 860 -6.24 -2.35 13.37
C ALA A 860 -7.05 -3.31 14.28
N GLN A 861 -8.12 -3.92 13.74
CA GLN A 861 -8.98 -4.88 14.42
C GLN A 861 -8.38 -6.29 14.39
N LEU A 862 -7.62 -6.65 13.35
CA LEU A 862 -7.00 -7.98 13.20
C LEU A 862 -6.18 -8.42 14.42
N LYS A 863 -5.42 -7.50 15.03
CA LYS A 863 -4.61 -7.76 16.24
C LYS A 863 -5.43 -8.14 17.48
N ARG A 864 -6.75 -7.96 17.44
CA ARG A 864 -7.68 -8.21 18.54
C ARG A 864 -8.64 -9.36 18.26
N VAL A 865 -8.56 -9.97 17.08
CA VAL A 865 -9.37 -11.13 16.70
C VAL A 865 -8.77 -12.39 17.31
N THR A 866 -9.62 -13.21 17.93
CA THR A 866 -9.24 -14.50 18.50
C THR A 866 -10.25 -15.56 18.07
N PHE A 867 -9.72 -16.65 17.53
CA PHE A 867 -10.47 -17.89 17.31
C PHE A 867 -10.41 -18.71 18.61
N LYS A 868 -11.53 -19.27 19.06
CA LYS A 868 -11.55 -20.11 20.26
C LYS A 868 -11.06 -21.51 19.88
N ASP A 869 -10.14 -22.09 20.66
CA ASP A 869 -9.61 -23.44 20.37
C ASP A 869 -10.68 -24.55 20.42
N ASP A 870 -11.82 -24.28 21.06
CA ASP A 870 -12.99 -25.16 21.15
C ASP A 870 -13.95 -25.07 19.94
N SER A 871 -13.70 -24.17 18.96
CA SER A 871 -14.57 -24.05 17.76
C SER A 871 -14.36 -25.21 16.78
N ARG A 872 -15.42 -25.57 16.05
CA ARG A 872 -15.41 -26.64 15.03
C ARG A 872 -14.36 -26.38 13.93
N TYR A 873 -14.25 -25.12 13.52
CA TYR A 873 -13.33 -24.64 12.50
C TYR A 873 -12.16 -23.91 13.17
N VAL A 874 -10.93 -24.31 12.85
CA VAL A 874 -9.69 -23.67 13.32
C VAL A 874 -8.85 -23.24 12.12
N PRO A 875 -8.32 -22.00 12.07
CA PRO A 875 -7.51 -21.56 10.96
C PRO A 875 -6.18 -22.31 10.93
N ILE A 876 -5.75 -22.72 9.73
CA ILE A 876 -4.47 -23.41 9.54
C ILE A 876 -3.29 -22.45 9.77
N LYS A 877 -3.45 -21.18 9.38
CA LYS A 877 -2.45 -20.14 9.57
C LYS A 877 -2.35 -19.75 11.04
N LYS A 878 -1.23 -20.07 11.68
CA LYS A 878 -0.90 -19.64 13.05
C LYS A 878 -0.43 -18.18 13.02
N GLY A 879 -1.25 -17.24 13.49
CA GLY A 879 -0.87 -15.82 13.57
C GLY A 879 -2.01 -14.84 13.30
N THR A 880 -1.70 -13.71 12.67
CA THR A 880 -2.73 -12.71 12.28
C THR A 880 -3.47 -13.21 11.04
N VAL A 881 -4.69 -13.68 11.25
CA VAL A 881 -5.55 -14.28 10.22
C VAL A 881 -6.35 -13.19 9.51
N SER A 882 -6.21 -13.06 8.19
CA SER A 882 -6.91 -12.06 7.39
C SER A 882 -7.03 -12.51 5.93
N GLY A 883 -8.11 -12.15 5.24
CA GLY A 883 -8.35 -12.52 3.85
C GLY A 883 -8.99 -13.90 3.73
N ILE A 884 -8.66 -14.59 2.66
CA ILE A 884 -9.12 -15.97 2.43
C ILE A 884 -8.24 -16.91 3.24
N VAL A 885 -8.88 -17.67 4.12
CA VAL A 885 -8.20 -18.56 5.06
C VAL A 885 -8.88 -19.90 5.06
N LEU A 886 -8.08 -20.95 4.97
CA LEU A 886 -8.60 -22.31 5.08
C LEU A 886 -8.72 -22.73 6.54
N MET A 887 -9.87 -23.33 6.83
CA MET A 887 -10.24 -23.78 8.14
C MET A 887 -10.17 -25.31 8.18
N GLU A 888 -9.50 -25.85 9.19
CA GLU A 888 -9.52 -27.27 9.51
C GLU A 888 -10.82 -27.58 10.28
N ASP A 889 -11.61 -28.54 9.77
CA ASP A 889 -12.78 -29.07 10.48
C ASP A 889 -12.38 -30.20 11.42
N ARG A 890 -12.52 -29.97 12.74
CA ARG A 890 -12.25 -30.98 13.76
C ARG A 890 -13.41 -31.96 13.99
N ARG A 891 -14.58 -31.74 13.38
CA ARG A 891 -15.78 -32.60 13.48
C ARG A 891 -16.38 -32.89 12.10
N PRO A 892 -15.72 -33.69 11.25
CA PRO A 892 -16.19 -34.02 9.90
C PRO A 892 -17.48 -34.88 9.86
N ASN A 893 -17.98 -35.36 11.01
CA ASN A 893 -19.17 -36.23 11.11
C ASN A 893 -20.49 -35.47 11.35
N GLU A 894 -20.45 -34.15 11.58
CA GLU A 894 -21.64 -33.30 11.75
C GLU A 894 -21.97 -32.59 10.42
N GLU A 895 -23.26 -32.39 10.08
CA GLU A 895 -23.63 -31.66 8.85
C GLU A 895 -23.10 -30.22 8.87
N GLU A 896 -22.58 -29.74 7.73
CA GLU A 896 -22.02 -28.38 7.60
C GLU A 896 -23.12 -27.37 7.25
N GLU A 897 -23.25 -26.28 8.02
CA GLU A 897 -24.05 -25.13 7.62
C GLU A 897 -23.26 -24.27 6.64
N LEU A 898 -23.53 -24.44 5.35
CA LEU A 898 -22.90 -23.67 4.27
C LEU A 898 -23.69 -22.39 4.00
N ILE A 899 -22.98 -21.33 3.62
CA ILE A 899 -23.62 -20.13 3.09
C ILE A 899 -23.78 -20.28 1.57
N GLU A 900 -25.02 -20.38 1.09
CA GLU A 900 -25.32 -20.44 -0.35
C GLU A 900 -24.87 -19.14 -1.05
N PRO A 901 -24.20 -19.17 -2.22
CA PRO A 901 -23.77 -17.97 -2.93
C PRO A 901 -24.99 -17.12 -3.35
N SER A 902 -24.97 -15.82 -3.05
CA SER A 902 -26.05 -14.88 -3.40
C SER A 902 -25.68 -13.95 -4.55
N ALA A 903 -24.40 -13.87 -4.92
CA ALA A 903 -23.96 -13.23 -6.15
C ALA A 903 -24.36 -14.10 -7.35
N PRO A 904 -24.83 -13.48 -8.44
CA PRO A 904 -25.36 -14.22 -9.59
C PRO A 904 -24.23 -15.01 -10.25
N THR A 905 -24.32 -16.34 -10.17
CA THR A 905 -23.34 -17.26 -10.78
C THR A 905 -23.99 -17.95 -11.99
N SER A 906 -23.19 -18.52 -12.89
CA SER A 906 -23.61 -19.07 -14.20
C SER A 906 -24.72 -20.14 -14.15
N ALA A 907 -25.07 -20.66 -12.97
CA ALA A 907 -26.12 -21.64 -12.78
C ALA A 907 -27.54 -21.06 -12.96
N ASP A 908 -27.73 -19.75 -12.80
CA ASP A 908 -29.07 -19.14 -12.93
C ASP A 908 -29.51 -18.93 -14.39
N GLY A 909 -28.64 -19.22 -15.36
CA GLY A 909 -28.88 -18.96 -16.78
C GLY A 909 -29.50 -20.12 -17.57
N GLN A 910 -29.59 -21.34 -17.02
CA GLN A 910 -30.05 -22.50 -17.80
C GLN A 910 -31.13 -23.39 -17.17
N ASP A 911 -31.53 -23.21 -15.91
CA ASP A 911 -32.58 -24.06 -15.30
C ASP A 911 -33.79 -23.33 -14.67
N ASN A 912 -33.85 -21.99 -14.68
CA ASN A 912 -35.03 -21.22 -14.22
C ASN A 912 -35.92 -20.68 -15.35
N ALA A 913 -35.99 -21.41 -16.47
CA ALA A 913 -36.91 -21.13 -17.58
C ALA A 913 -38.05 -22.17 -17.70
N SER A 914 -38.41 -22.83 -16.60
CA SER A 914 -39.64 -23.62 -16.48
C SER A 914 -40.42 -23.24 -15.22
N GLU A 915 -41.45 -22.42 -15.42
CA GLU A 915 -42.64 -22.31 -14.57
C GLU A 915 -42.44 -21.97 -13.08
N GLU A 916 -42.11 -20.71 -12.77
CA GLU A 916 -42.68 -20.09 -11.57
C GLU A 916 -44.16 -19.75 -11.86
N GLU A 917 -45.06 -20.69 -11.54
CA GLU A 917 -46.47 -20.34 -11.32
C GLU A 917 -46.52 -19.23 -10.27
N ALA A 918 -47.07 -18.07 -10.66
CA ALA A 918 -47.32 -16.97 -9.76
C ALA A 918 -48.09 -17.44 -8.52
N ALA A 919 -47.60 -17.10 -7.33
CA ALA A 919 -48.29 -17.38 -6.08
C ALA A 919 -49.74 -16.88 -6.14
N PRO A 920 -50.74 -17.68 -5.73
CA PRO A 920 -52.12 -17.23 -5.71
C PRO A 920 -52.27 -16.01 -4.81
N PHE A 921 -52.94 -14.99 -5.35
CA PHE A 921 -53.25 -13.74 -4.68
C PHE A 921 -53.90 -13.98 -3.31
N GLU A 922 -53.35 -13.37 -2.26
CA GLU A 922 -54.00 -13.34 -0.94
C GLU A 922 -55.35 -12.62 -1.04
N PRO A 923 -56.45 -13.17 -0.51
CA PRO A 923 -57.76 -12.52 -0.54
C PRO A 923 -57.73 -11.22 0.24
N PHE A 924 -58.12 -10.12 -0.43
CA PHE A 924 -58.31 -8.80 0.17
C PHE A 924 -59.40 -8.86 1.25
N GLU A 925 -59.02 -8.74 2.53
CA GLU A 925 -59.96 -8.59 3.65
C GLU A 925 -60.62 -7.19 3.56
N TYR A 926 -61.92 -7.16 3.29
CA TYR A 926 -62.72 -5.93 3.36
C TYR A 926 -62.94 -5.53 4.83
N PRO A 927 -62.62 -4.30 5.23
CA PRO A 927 -62.80 -3.87 6.61
C PRO A 927 -64.19 -3.29 6.83
N PHE A 928 -65.27 -4.07 6.70
CA PHE A 928 -66.60 -3.70 7.22
C PHE A 928 -67.48 -4.95 7.44
N GLU A 929 -67.53 -5.44 8.69
CA GLU A 929 -68.73 -6.03 9.26
C GLU A 929 -69.24 -5.05 10.34
N ASP A 930 -70.44 -4.48 10.12
CA ASP A 930 -71.42 -4.12 11.16
C ASP A 930 -72.67 -3.50 10.50
N ASN A 931 -73.57 -4.36 10.03
CA ASN A 931 -75.04 -4.38 10.25
C ASN A 931 -75.80 -5.12 9.15
#